data_AF-A0A2G8HWR7-F1
#
_entry.id   AF-A0A2G8HWR7-F1
#
_cell.length_a   1.000
_cell.length_b   1.000
_cell.length_c   1.000
_cell.angle_alpha   90.00
_cell.angle_beta   90.00
_cell.angle_gamma   90.00
#
_symmetry.space_group_name_H-M   'P 1'
#
loop_
_entity.id
_entity.type
_entity.pdbx_description
1 polymer ?
#
loop_
_entity_poly.entity_id
_entity_poly.type
_entity_poly.pdbx_seq_one_letter_code
_entity_poly.pdbx_strand_id
1 'polypeptide(L)'
;MNKLFLTFILTLTPLVHSAANEAQPIEQKAPEYQNYEKSNDQSDQLAKLLEIPEVKAIYDQCSQLKSEGQTFELSECLWNGRPSDGIEGVSTKDSIRDKISSKLNEVDQGKAKKYESVNVLPLAKKVSESQKKLEEYYYKNMKEKIFGDAPDGKNADGTYQIVDHSKFNTIYQNQLTNNVLTAISSFCIEAEMKKGDGGSFPLLSSKLSKRNDTRKENVKMLSQQQVEIKYQEQGQEKSKNVVGVIEQSNNWQLCFVNAQYVCHGGKKTWTDDNGNKQSTTAKDSLGVQESCTQTDTKKKEACKALQDDFKYTKTRACELTNYLKVAKQNLKAVEIISKGYNELSKTGGMQVVATGEKLNPNENLIKSVSIGDKVDEITAVTSNEFINEAKFSEGVNSDIAELESCIMKDPETGDYSLAPDAAESCKKYLNTNTEEVETIKTEYALRLRGLAEKVKEIDATSEDTKGLEGFLKDQGYKDEEIGQTIEANTDIKALKAQIIARYENEKLELIKAMNARMESKSSSKEGVIDTTVGSKDMDKLIIIHQELSSKTEQYAQLIHFNNVVSGFLEVKPDGNNDAEGVMNTASIQREIANSAFSEKNIESSESDFAQGYINQEKGLTAALEENNIDLNQKKDKSQSEGATLGVDKINTEILNYDVDSNE
;
A
#
# COMPACT_ATOMS: atom_id res chain seq x y z
N MET A 1 75.44 -11.51 45.94
CA MET A 1 74.71 -11.32 47.21
C MET A 1 73.31 -11.87 46.98
N ASN A 2 73.01 -13.09 47.49
CA ASN A 2 72.37 -13.33 48.81
C ASN A 2 71.05 -12.55 48.93
N LYS A 3 69.86 -13.09 49.18
CA LYS A 3 69.31 -14.36 49.72
C LYS A 3 67.80 -14.35 49.33
N LEU A 4 67.17 -15.42 48.87
CA LEU A 4 66.73 -16.64 49.57
C LEU A 4 65.51 -16.43 50.49
N PHE A 5 64.36 -17.00 50.09
CA PHE A 5 63.30 -17.71 50.87
C PHE A 5 62.25 -18.19 49.83
N LEU A 6 62.13 -19.46 49.39
CA LEU A 6 61.78 -20.75 50.06
C LEU A 6 60.52 -20.61 50.96
N THR A 7 59.47 -21.45 50.98
CA THR A 7 59.07 -22.72 50.35
C THR A 7 57.64 -23.08 50.83
N PHE A 8 56.85 -23.81 50.04
CA PHE A 8 56.05 -25.04 50.34
C PHE A 8 54.99 -25.20 49.23
N ILE A 9 55.19 -26.01 48.17
CA ILE A 9 55.10 -27.49 48.06
C ILE A 9 53.88 -28.10 48.75
N LEU A 10 52.91 -28.53 47.93
CA LEU A 10 52.28 -29.83 48.09
C LEU A 10 51.97 -30.43 46.71
N THR A 11 52.72 -31.49 46.43
CA THR A 11 52.62 -32.40 45.29
C THR A 11 51.43 -33.34 45.43
N LEU A 12 50.74 -33.63 44.32
CA LEU A 12 50.15 -34.95 44.03
C LEU A 12 49.95 -35.06 42.51
N THR A 13 50.74 -35.93 41.88
CA THR A 13 50.60 -36.41 40.49
C THR A 13 49.63 -37.62 40.45
N PRO A 14 49.43 -38.30 39.30
CA PRO A 14 48.34 -38.11 38.33
C PRO A 14 47.38 -39.33 38.30
N LEU A 15 46.15 -39.16 37.82
CA LEU A 15 45.34 -40.30 37.36
C LEU A 15 44.55 -39.90 36.10
N VAL A 16 45.04 -40.44 34.99
CA VAL A 16 44.34 -40.62 33.73
C VAL A 16 43.01 -41.32 34.03
N HIS A 17 41.89 -40.68 33.69
CA HIS A 17 40.67 -41.36 33.27
C HIS A 17 40.07 -40.56 32.12
N SER A 18 40.24 -41.11 30.93
CA SER A 18 39.50 -40.77 29.73
C SER A 18 38.00 -40.94 30.01
N ALA A 19 37.28 -39.84 30.08
CA ALA A 19 35.85 -39.83 29.80
C ALA A 19 35.67 -38.97 28.55
N ALA A 20 35.44 -39.66 27.44
CA ALA A 20 34.88 -39.05 26.25
C ALA A 20 33.53 -38.43 26.64
N ASN A 21 33.52 -37.11 26.87
CA ASN A 21 32.29 -36.37 26.73
C ASN A 21 32.14 -36.11 25.24
N GLU A 22 31.18 -36.84 24.67
CA GLU A 22 30.60 -36.61 23.36
C GLU A 22 30.52 -35.11 23.10
N ALA A 23 31.11 -34.69 21.98
CA ALA A 23 30.81 -33.40 21.40
C ALA A 23 29.30 -33.39 21.13
N GLN A 24 28.54 -32.80 22.05
CA GLN A 24 27.18 -32.40 21.71
C GLN A 24 27.32 -31.39 20.58
N PRO A 25 26.75 -31.65 19.39
CA PRO A 25 26.65 -30.62 18.39
C PRO A 25 25.85 -29.50 19.03
N ILE A 26 26.46 -28.33 19.14
CA ILE A 26 25.70 -27.11 19.36
C ILE A 26 24.89 -26.94 18.06
N GLU A 27 23.75 -27.61 17.98
CA GLU A 27 22.63 -27.15 17.15
C GLU A 27 22.22 -25.80 17.75
N GLN A 28 22.94 -24.75 17.38
CA GLN A 28 22.36 -23.43 17.34
C GLN A 28 21.27 -23.48 16.25
N LYS A 29 20.11 -24.02 16.62
CA LYS A 29 18.86 -23.60 16.00
C LYS A 29 18.92 -22.07 16.04
N ALA A 30 18.88 -21.47 14.85
CA ALA A 30 18.74 -20.03 14.71
C ALA A 30 17.71 -19.57 15.75
N PRO A 31 18.01 -18.53 16.55
CA PRO A 31 17.11 -18.09 17.59
C PRO A 31 15.73 -17.95 16.98
N GLU A 32 14.80 -18.75 17.48
CA GLU A 32 13.39 -18.66 17.19
C GLU A 32 13.06 -17.17 17.28
N TYR A 33 12.65 -16.54 16.18
CA TYR A 33 12.38 -15.10 16.06
C TYR A 33 11.16 -14.74 16.94
N GLN A 34 11.29 -14.88 18.25
CA GLN A 34 10.24 -14.68 19.25
C GLN A 34 10.17 -13.23 19.76
N ASN A 35 10.77 -12.26 19.04
CA ASN A 35 10.76 -10.86 19.47
C ASN A 35 10.10 -9.88 18.48
N TYR A 36 9.33 -10.37 17.52
CA TYR A 36 8.38 -9.52 16.76
C TYR A 36 6.90 -9.76 17.15
N GLU A 37 6.61 -10.76 17.98
CA GLU A 37 5.24 -11.06 18.44
C GLU A 37 4.76 -10.18 19.61
N LYS A 38 5.61 -9.31 20.18
CA LYS A 38 5.24 -8.43 21.30
C LYS A 38 5.12 -6.94 20.95
N SER A 39 5.26 -6.54 19.69
CA SER A 39 5.09 -5.13 19.29
C SER A 39 3.81 -4.84 18.48
N ASN A 40 3.00 -5.85 18.17
CA ASN A 40 1.77 -5.68 17.40
C ASN A 40 0.50 -6.12 18.15
N ASP A 41 0.38 -5.73 19.42
CA ASP A 41 -0.93 -5.50 20.05
C ASP A 41 -1.61 -4.28 19.38
N GLN A 42 -1.88 -4.35 18.07
CA GLN A 42 -2.40 -3.21 17.31
C GLN A 42 -3.91 -2.96 17.51
N SER A 43 -4.61 -3.81 18.28
CA SER A 43 -5.88 -3.41 18.88
C SER A 43 -5.70 -2.25 19.89
N ASP A 44 -4.48 -2.11 20.45
CA ASP A 44 -4.08 -1.06 21.38
C ASP A 44 -3.66 0.27 20.66
N GLN A 45 -3.64 0.28 19.32
CA GLN A 45 -3.37 1.49 18.50
C GLN A 45 -4.64 2.20 17.98
N LEU A 46 -5.82 1.60 18.16
CA LEU A 46 -7.05 2.37 18.07
C LEU A 46 -7.10 3.25 19.31
N ALA A 47 -7.20 4.58 19.13
CA ALA A 47 -7.68 5.42 20.21
C ALA A 47 -8.97 4.75 20.69
N LYS A 48 -9.07 4.37 21.96
CA LYS A 48 -10.27 3.72 22.49
C LYS A 48 -11.40 4.75 22.59
N LEU A 49 -11.92 5.23 21.47
CA LEU A 49 -12.98 6.24 21.44
C LEU A 49 -14.27 5.62 21.99
N LEU A 50 -14.47 4.31 21.81
CA LEU A 50 -15.53 3.55 22.47
C LEU A 50 -15.38 3.48 24.00
N GLU A 51 -14.22 3.77 24.58
CA GLU A 51 -14.07 3.88 26.04
C GLU A 51 -14.49 5.25 26.59
N ILE A 52 -14.74 6.24 25.72
CA ILE A 52 -15.33 7.52 26.16
C ILE A 52 -16.72 7.20 26.74
N PRO A 53 -17.00 7.52 28.03
CA PRO A 53 -18.21 7.04 28.69
C PRO A 53 -19.51 7.36 27.94
N GLU A 54 -19.61 8.57 27.36
CA GLU A 54 -20.78 8.98 26.61
C GLU A 54 -20.91 8.27 25.26
N VAL A 55 -19.79 7.94 24.61
CA VAL A 55 -19.78 7.15 23.37
C VAL A 55 -20.17 5.71 23.69
N LYS A 56 -19.58 5.12 24.74
CA LYS A 56 -19.90 3.77 25.21
C LYS A 56 -21.38 3.60 25.51
N ALA A 57 -22.00 4.59 26.17
CA ALA A 57 -23.42 4.54 26.47
C ALA A 57 -24.30 4.45 25.21
N ILE A 58 -23.97 5.21 24.15
CA ILE A 58 -24.70 5.14 22.87
C ILE A 58 -24.41 3.81 22.17
N TYR A 59 -23.16 3.34 22.20
CA TYR A 59 -22.77 2.04 21.64
C TYR A 59 -23.56 0.89 22.26
N ASP A 60 -23.63 0.84 23.60
CA ASP A 60 -24.34 -0.21 24.33
C ASP A 60 -25.85 -0.20 24.00
N GLN A 61 -26.46 0.99 23.87
CA GLN A 61 -27.86 1.13 23.42
C GLN A 61 -28.08 0.59 22.00
N CYS A 62 -27.21 0.96 21.07
CA CYS A 62 -27.28 0.47 19.69
C CYS A 62 -27.01 -1.04 19.59
N SER A 63 -26.06 -1.56 20.38
CA SER A 63 -25.74 -2.99 20.42
C SER A 63 -26.92 -3.80 20.96
N GLN A 64 -27.59 -3.29 21.99
CA GLN A 64 -28.80 -3.92 22.53
C GLN A 64 -29.90 -4.04 21.45
N LEU A 65 -30.23 -2.96 20.74
CA LEU A 65 -31.25 -3.02 19.67
C LEU A 65 -30.88 -4.01 18.56
N LYS A 66 -29.60 -4.11 18.21
CA LYS A 66 -29.11 -5.09 17.22
C LYS A 66 -29.27 -6.52 17.75
N SER A 67 -28.99 -6.76 19.02
CA SER A 67 -29.21 -8.06 19.69
C SER A 67 -30.69 -8.46 19.77
N GLU A 68 -31.61 -7.48 19.79
CA GLU A 68 -33.06 -7.67 19.76
C GLU A 68 -33.60 -7.97 18.33
N GLY A 69 -32.72 -8.11 17.34
CA GLY A 69 -33.06 -8.55 15.98
C GLY A 69 -33.31 -7.42 14.99
N GLN A 70 -33.06 -6.16 15.36
CA GLN A 70 -33.13 -5.06 14.42
C GLN A 70 -31.94 -5.09 13.44
N THR A 71 -32.21 -4.81 12.16
CA THR A 71 -31.18 -4.83 11.10
C THR A 71 -30.66 -3.42 10.82
N PHE A 72 -29.42 -3.13 11.23
CA PHE A 72 -28.71 -1.89 10.92
C PHE A 72 -27.20 -2.02 11.20
N GLU A 73 -26.41 -1.08 10.68
CA GLU A 73 -24.98 -0.95 10.96
C GLU A 73 -24.75 -0.27 12.31
N LEU A 74 -24.01 -0.93 13.21
CA LEU A 74 -23.78 -0.46 14.58
C LEU A 74 -23.06 0.91 14.58
N SER A 75 -22.09 1.06 13.68
CA SER A 75 -21.36 2.30 13.46
C SER A 75 -22.24 3.47 12.99
N GLU A 76 -23.29 3.20 12.21
CA GLU A 76 -24.24 4.22 11.78
C GLU A 76 -25.17 4.64 12.91
N CYS A 77 -25.67 3.68 13.70
CA CYS A 77 -26.47 3.99 14.90
C CYS A 77 -25.66 4.78 15.91
N LEU A 78 -24.40 4.41 16.17
CA LEU A 78 -23.55 5.17 17.09
C LEU A 78 -23.39 6.62 16.66
N TRP A 79 -23.13 6.85 15.37
CA TRP A 79 -22.89 8.20 14.88
C TRP A 79 -24.16 9.03 14.71
N ASN A 80 -25.15 8.53 13.96
CA ASN A 80 -26.36 9.27 13.62
C ASN A 80 -27.47 9.15 14.67
N GLY A 81 -27.38 8.15 15.55
CA GLY A 81 -28.46 7.77 16.43
C GLY A 81 -29.55 7.02 15.70
N ARG A 82 -30.62 6.75 16.44
CA ARG A 82 -31.89 6.21 15.94
C ARG A 82 -33.03 6.95 16.63
N PRO A 83 -33.46 8.10 16.09
CA PRO A 83 -34.51 8.91 16.71
C PRO A 83 -35.84 8.15 16.87
N SER A 84 -36.15 7.22 15.96
CA SER A 84 -37.30 6.31 16.05
C SER A 84 -37.30 5.44 17.30
N ASP A 85 -36.11 5.15 17.84
CA ASP A 85 -35.89 4.29 18.99
C ASP A 85 -35.38 5.11 20.21
N GLY A 86 -35.45 6.45 20.14
CA GLY A 86 -35.07 7.35 21.23
C GLY A 86 -33.55 7.52 21.44
N ILE A 87 -32.72 7.06 20.50
CA ILE A 87 -31.26 7.15 20.59
C ILE A 87 -30.76 8.39 19.85
N GLU A 88 -30.11 9.30 20.57
CA GLU A 88 -29.36 10.41 19.98
C GLU A 88 -27.91 10.01 19.71
N GLY A 89 -27.44 10.20 18.49
CA GLY A 89 -26.09 9.83 18.07
C GLY A 89 -25.00 10.80 18.52
N VAL A 90 -23.76 10.41 18.28
CA VAL A 90 -22.58 11.27 18.50
C VAL A 90 -22.65 12.56 17.66
N SER A 91 -23.18 12.49 16.44
CA SER A 91 -23.21 13.61 15.49
C SER A 91 -24.05 14.80 15.97
N THR A 92 -25.01 14.58 16.86
CA THR A 92 -25.90 15.62 17.39
C THR A 92 -25.39 16.23 18.70
N LYS A 93 -24.23 15.79 19.21
CA LYS A 93 -23.69 16.19 20.52
C LYS A 93 -22.28 16.75 20.41
N ASP A 94 -22.18 18.07 20.32
CA ASP A 94 -20.91 18.83 20.19
C ASP A 94 -19.88 18.43 21.24
N SER A 95 -20.29 18.30 22.51
CA SER A 95 -19.39 17.92 23.60
C SER A 95 -18.76 16.53 23.43
N ILE A 96 -19.46 15.58 22.80
CA ILE A 96 -18.92 14.25 22.52
C ILE A 96 -17.97 14.33 21.32
N ARG A 97 -18.33 15.08 20.28
CA ARG A 97 -17.46 15.33 19.11
C ARG A 97 -16.14 15.98 19.52
N ASP A 98 -16.18 16.98 20.40
CA ASP A 98 -14.99 17.67 20.91
C ASP A 98 -14.08 16.72 21.70
N LYS A 99 -14.66 15.83 22.52
CA LYS A 99 -13.90 14.80 23.25
C LYS A 99 -13.21 13.81 22.31
N ILE A 100 -13.91 13.38 21.25
CA ILE A 100 -13.33 12.52 20.21
C ILE A 100 -12.17 13.25 19.52
N SER A 101 -12.37 14.49 19.08
CA SER A 101 -11.34 15.30 18.43
C SER A 101 -10.12 15.53 19.33
N SER A 102 -10.34 15.85 20.61
CA SER A 102 -9.27 15.99 21.61
C SER A 102 -8.49 14.70 21.79
N LYS A 103 -9.18 13.56 21.91
CA LYS A 103 -8.54 12.26 22.08
C LYS A 103 -7.70 11.88 20.88
N LEU A 104 -8.17 12.18 19.67
CA LEU A 104 -7.39 12.00 18.45
C LEU A 104 -6.13 12.89 18.45
N ASN A 105 -6.21 14.13 18.92
CA ASN A 105 -5.05 15.04 18.99
C ASN A 105 -4.02 14.65 20.06
N GLU A 106 -4.44 14.04 21.17
CA GLU A 106 -3.55 13.58 22.25
C GLU A 106 -2.64 12.41 21.82
N VAL A 107 -3.14 11.54 20.95
CA VAL A 107 -2.38 10.40 20.41
C VAL A 107 -1.22 10.87 19.51
N ASP A 108 -1.33 12.06 18.91
CA ASP A 108 -0.35 12.61 17.94
C ASP A 108 0.85 13.36 18.59
N GLN A 109 1.20 13.06 19.85
CA GLN A 109 2.33 13.58 20.65
C GLN A 109 3.07 14.81 20.06
N GLY A 110 2.48 15.99 20.23
CA GLY A 110 3.22 17.26 20.35
C GLY A 110 3.78 17.92 19.08
N LYS A 111 3.66 17.35 17.87
CA LYS A 111 4.01 18.06 16.62
C LYS A 111 3.08 17.70 15.46
N ALA A 112 1.95 18.42 15.39
CA ALA A 112 1.23 18.76 14.16
C ALA A 112 0.97 17.62 13.15
N LYS A 113 0.25 16.57 13.56
CA LYS A 113 -0.50 15.70 12.64
C LYS A 113 -1.97 15.86 12.95
N LYS A 114 -2.60 16.92 12.43
CA LYS A 114 -3.98 17.23 12.81
C LYS A 114 -5.00 16.40 12.03
N TYR A 115 -4.74 16.14 10.75
CA TYR A 115 -5.77 15.68 9.84
C TYR A 115 -5.54 14.27 9.26
N GLU A 116 -4.38 13.61 9.49
CA GLU A 116 -4.09 12.31 8.87
C GLU A 116 -3.24 11.35 9.73
N SER A 117 -3.89 10.35 10.33
CA SER A 117 -3.30 9.04 10.58
C SER A 117 -4.42 8.02 10.84
N VAL A 118 -4.69 7.14 9.87
CA VAL A 118 -5.42 5.89 10.15
C VAL A 118 -4.72 4.78 9.40
N ASN A 119 -3.96 3.97 10.14
CA ASN A 119 -3.54 2.68 9.63
C ASN A 119 -4.78 1.80 9.47
N VAL A 120 -4.91 1.16 8.31
CA VAL A 120 -5.87 0.08 8.12
C VAL A 120 -5.54 -0.97 9.16
N LEU A 121 -6.54 -1.35 9.96
CA LEU A 121 -6.33 -2.29 11.06
C LEU A 121 -5.79 -3.60 10.52
N PRO A 122 -4.59 -4.02 10.93
CA PRO A 122 -4.17 -5.38 10.72
C PRO A 122 -4.99 -6.21 11.69
N LEU A 123 -5.99 -6.90 11.15
CA LEU A 123 -6.52 -8.06 11.85
C LEU A 123 -5.33 -8.98 12.12
N ALA A 124 -5.19 -9.45 13.36
CA ALA A 124 -4.14 -10.38 13.75
C ALA A 124 -4.20 -11.60 12.82
N LYS A 125 -3.39 -11.57 11.76
CA LYS A 125 -3.26 -12.68 10.83
C LYS A 125 -2.04 -13.45 11.27
N LYS A 126 -2.22 -14.75 11.46
CA LYS A 126 -1.08 -15.67 11.44
C LYS A 126 -0.32 -15.41 10.14
N VAL A 127 0.99 -15.17 10.26
CA VAL A 127 1.88 -14.97 9.11
C VAL A 127 1.72 -16.18 8.18
N SER A 128 1.33 -15.93 6.94
CA SER A 128 1.15 -16.99 5.94
C SER A 128 2.51 -17.55 5.52
N GLU A 129 2.56 -18.78 5.02
CA GLU A 129 3.84 -19.37 4.57
C GLU A 129 4.46 -18.54 3.44
N SER A 130 3.61 -18.05 2.52
CA SER A 130 4.05 -17.10 1.49
C SER A 130 4.70 -15.82 2.04
N GLN A 131 4.22 -15.30 3.18
CA GLN A 131 4.81 -14.11 3.79
C GLN A 131 6.14 -14.42 4.47
N LYS A 132 6.25 -15.55 5.19
CA LYS A 132 7.52 -15.98 5.81
C LYS A 132 8.62 -16.12 4.78
N LYS A 133 8.31 -16.70 3.62
CA LYS A 133 9.26 -16.86 2.51
C LYS A 133 9.78 -15.53 1.97
N LEU A 134 8.91 -14.52 1.84
CA LEU A 134 9.33 -13.17 1.48
C LEU A 134 10.20 -12.53 2.58
N GLU A 135 9.82 -12.65 3.85
CA GLU A 135 10.59 -12.10 4.98
C GLU A 135 12.01 -12.68 5.03
N GLU A 136 12.13 -14.01 4.87
CA GLU A 136 13.41 -14.71 4.77
C GLU A 136 14.26 -14.19 3.61
N TYR A 137 13.66 -14.02 2.43
CA TYR A 137 14.32 -13.52 1.24
C TYR A 137 14.81 -12.08 1.40
N TYR A 138 13.94 -11.15 1.81
CA TYR A 138 14.30 -9.74 1.96
C TYR A 138 15.37 -9.54 3.03
N TYR A 139 15.28 -10.27 4.15
CA TYR A 139 16.31 -10.25 5.17
C TYR A 139 17.66 -10.72 4.63
N LYS A 140 17.67 -11.85 3.90
CA LYS A 140 18.87 -12.40 3.28
C LYS A 140 19.46 -11.45 2.24
N ASN A 141 18.66 -10.94 1.31
CA ASN A 141 19.09 -9.99 0.28
C ASN A 141 19.67 -8.73 0.92
N MET A 142 18.96 -8.11 1.87
CA MET A 142 19.47 -6.92 2.57
C MET A 142 20.80 -7.21 3.29
N LYS A 143 20.91 -8.34 3.99
CA LYS A 143 22.15 -8.74 4.68
C LYS A 143 23.30 -8.92 3.69
N GLU A 144 23.08 -9.61 2.58
CA GLU A 144 24.11 -9.86 1.56
C GLU A 144 24.52 -8.56 0.85
N LYS A 145 23.58 -7.67 0.53
CA LYS A 145 23.89 -6.38 -0.10
C LYS A 145 24.67 -5.47 0.85
N ILE A 146 24.33 -5.46 2.13
CA ILE A 146 25.03 -4.64 3.12
C ILE A 146 26.38 -5.25 3.50
N PHE A 147 26.41 -6.50 3.95
CA PHE A 147 27.60 -7.09 4.59
C PHE A 147 28.38 -8.07 3.68
N GLY A 148 27.82 -8.47 2.55
CA GLY A 148 28.40 -9.50 1.69
C GLY A 148 28.49 -10.86 2.40
N ASP A 149 29.51 -11.64 2.06
CA ASP A 149 29.78 -12.97 2.63
C ASP A 149 30.46 -12.92 4.00
N ALA A 150 30.54 -11.75 4.63
CA ALA A 150 31.20 -11.56 5.93
C ALA A 150 30.48 -12.33 7.05
N PRO A 151 31.12 -13.35 7.68
CA PRO A 151 30.55 -14.01 8.85
C PRO A 151 30.43 -12.99 9.99
N ASP A 152 29.24 -12.88 10.59
CA ASP A 152 28.94 -11.98 11.70
C ASP A 152 29.29 -10.50 11.46
N GLY A 153 29.27 -10.05 10.19
CA GLY A 153 29.58 -8.67 9.81
C GLY A 153 31.05 -8.28 9.99
N LYS A 154 31.97 -9.26 10.03
CA LYS A 154 33.41 -9.03 10.11
C LYS A 154 34.09 -9.20 8.77
N ASN A 155 34.96 -8.25 8.44
CA ASN A 155 35.89 -8.38 7.33
C ASN A 155 36.94 -9.47 7.61
N ALA A 156 37.62 -9.93 6.56
CA ALA A 156 38.69 -10.93 6.65
C ALA A 156 39.86 -10.50 7.56
N ASP A 157 40.02 -9.19 7.80
CA ASP A 157 41.03 -8.62 8.71
C ASP A 157 40.54 -8.48 10.16
N GLY A 158 39.35 -8.99 10.49
CA GLY A 158 38.77 -8.95 11.83
C GLY A 158 38.04 -7.66 12.19
N THR A 159 38.02 -6.66 11.29
CA THR A 159 37.28 -5.40 11.52
C THR A 159 35.78 -5.56 11.31
N TYR A 160 34.98 -4.92 12.15
CA TYR A 160 33.52 -4.89 12.02
C TYR A 160 33.08 -3.94 10.92
N GLN A 161 32.12 -4.38 10.11
CA GLN A 161 31.43 -3.59 9.14
C GLN A 161 30.31 -2.78 9.81
N ILE A 162 30.33 -1.46 9.63
CA ILE A 162 29.29 -0.58 10.16
C ILE A 162 28.67 0.23 9.03
N VAL A 163 27.35 0.38 9.07
CA VAL A 163 26.56 1.18 8.12
C VAL A 163 26.14 2.47 8.79
N ASP A 164 26.22 3.58 8.06
CA ASP A 164 25.65 4.84 8.50
C ASP A 164 24.12 4.72 8.63
N HIS A 165 23.59 5.07 9.80
CA HIS A 165 22.16 5.01 10.07
C HIS A 165 21.32 5.88 9.13
N SER A 166 21.90 6.96 8.58
CA SER A 166 21.25 7.79 7.56
C SER A 166 20.83 6.97 6.33
N LYS A 167 21.59 5.91 6.00
CA LYS A 167 21.31 5.04 4.85
C LYS A 167 20.11 4.13 5.05
N PHE A 168 19.78 3.75 6.30
CA PHE A 168 18.52 3.06 6.57
C PHE A 168 17.31 3.97 6.34
N ASN A 169 17.46 5.27 6.60
CA ASN A 169 16.42 6.25 6.27
C ASN A 169 16.23 6.38 4.74
N THR A 170 17.33 6.38 3.98
CA THR A 170 17.28 6.36 2.50
C THR A 170 16.62 5.08 1.97
N ILE A 171 16.98 3.90 2.49
CA ILE A 171 16.34 2.62 2.14
C ILE A 171 14.82 2.71 2.41
N TYR A 172 14.44 3.23 3.58
CA TYR A 172 13.03 3.36 3.91
C TYR A 172 12.29 4.36 3.01
N GLN A 173 12.91 5.48 2.64
CA GLN A 173 12.36 6.45 1.68
C GLN A 173 12.13 5.82 0.29
N ASN A 174 13.11 5.08 -0.21
CA ASN A 174 12.99 4.36 -1.50
C ASN A 174 11.91 3.28 -1.43
N GLN A 175 11.81 2.54 -0.32
CA GLN A 175 10.75 1.56 -0.13
C GLN A 175 9.37 2.21 -0.09
N LEU A 176 9.21 3.37 0.58
CA LEU A 176 7.94 4.12 0.56
C LEU A 176 7.57 4.55 -0.85
N THR A 177 8.53 5.04 -1.64
CA THR A 177 8.32 5.40 -3.05
C THR A 177 7.86 4.19 -3.86
N ASN A 178 8.57 3.06 -3.75
CA ASN A 178 8.20 1.82 -4.45
C ASN A 178 6.82 1.31 -4.03
N ASN A 179 6.46 1.44 -2.76
CA ASN A 179 5.14 1.07 -2.28
C ASN A 179 4.03 1.99 -2.83
N VAL A 180 4.29 3.29 -2.97
CA VAL A 180 3.38 4.24 -3.63
C VAL A 180 3.15 3.85 -5.08
N LEU A 181 4.23 3.65 -5.84
CA LEU A 181 4.14 3.23 -7.25
C LEU A 181 3.41 1.90 -7.38
N THR A 182 3.69 0.94 -6.50
CA THR A 182 3.02 -0.37 -6.47
C THR A 182 1.53 -0.25 -6.13
N ALA A 183 1.16 0.62 -5.20
CA ALA A 183 -0.25 0.86 -4.84
C ALA A 183 -1.03 1.47 -6.02
N ILE A 184 -0.41 2.43 -6.72
CA ILE A 184 -0.97 3.01 -7.95
C ILE A 184 -1.12 1.92 -9.01
N SER A 185 -0.06 1.16 -9.28
CA SER A 185 -0.06 0.05 -10.25
C SER A 185 -1.10 -1.01 -9.91
N SER A 186 -1.32 -1.30 -8.62
CA SER A 186 -2.33 -2.26 -8.16
C SER A 186 -3.75 -1.84 -8.52
N PHE A 187 -4.04 -0.54 -8.47
CA PHE A 187 -5.32 0.02 -8.91
C PHE A 187 -5.41 0.07 -10.44
N CYS A 188 -4.36 0.59 -11.10
CA CYS A 188 -4.39 0.88 -12.53
C CYS A 188 -4.26 -0.35 -13.42
N ILE A 189 -3.60 -1.42 -12.96
CA ILE A 189 -3.52 -2.68 -13.72
C ILE A 189 -4.91 -3.31 -13.92
N GLU A 190 -5.86 -3.09 -13.01
CA GLU A 190 -7.25 -3.58 -13.12
C GLU A 190 -8.19 -2.59 -13.83
N ALA A 191 -7.72 -1.39 -14.15
CA ALA A 191 -8.54 -0.32 -14.69
C ALA A 191 -8.65 -0.41 -16.21
N GLU A 192 -9.86 -0.20 -16.72
CA GLU A 192 -10.07 0.20 -18.10
C GLU A 192 -10.14 1.73 -18.17
N MET A 193 -9.32 2.34 -19.01
CA MET A 193 -9.36 3.79 -19.23
C MET A 193 -10.50 4.13 -20.20
N LYS A 194 -11.64 4.54 -19.65
CA LYS A 194 -12.80 4.95 -20.43
C LYS A 194 -12.66 6.41 -20.84
N LYS A 195 -12.68 6.65 -22.16
CA LYS A 195 -12.73 7.99 -22.74
C LYS A 195 -14.18 8.50 -22.66
N GLY A 196 -14.38 9.62 -21.99
CA GLY A 196 -15.63 10.36 -22.01
C GLY A 196 -15.42 11.77 -22.57
N ASP A 197 -16.53 12.51 -22.70
CA ASP A 197 -16.46 13.94 -22.96
C ASP A 197 -15.67 14.58 -21.82
N GLY A 198 -14.50 15.12 -22.16
CA GLY A 198 -13.68 15.88 -21.23
C GLY A 198 -12.67 15.14 -20.36
N GLY A 199 -12.43 13.85 -20.61
CA GLY A 199 -11.31 13.16 -19.96
C GLY A 199 -11.39 11.64 -20.01
N SER A 200 -10.25 11.00 -19.76
CA SER A 200 -10.16 9.56 -19.53
C SER A 200 -10.19 9.28 -18.04
N PHE A 201 -11.17 8.50 -17.58
CA PHE A 201 -11.27 8.09 -16.17
C PHE A 201 -11.12 6.58 -16.02
N PRO A 202 -10.47 6.11 -14.93
CA PRO A 202 -10.36 4.68 -14.68
C PRO A 202 -11.73 4.11 -14.28
N LEU A 203 -12.07 2.95 -14.83
CA LEU A 203 -13.23 2.14 -14.43
C LEU A 203 -12.78 0.71 -14.14
N LEU A 204 -13.08 0.22 -12.95
CA LEU A 204 -12.83 -1.15 -12.52
C LEU A 204 -14.17 -1.90 -12.47
N SER A 205 -14.19 -3.10 -13.05
CA SER A 205 -15.35 -3.98 -12.94
C SER A 205 -15.60 -4.40 -11.49
N SER A 206 -16.84 -4.40 -11.02
CA SER A 206 -17.26 -4.98 -9.74
C SER A 206 -17.08 -6.51 -9.70
N LYS A 207 -17.10 -7.17 -10.86
CA LYS A 207 -16.90 -8.62 -11.01
C LYS A 207 -15.42 -8.98 -11.09
N LEU A 208 -14.97 -9.90 -10.23
CA LEU A 208 -13.57 -10.35 -10.14
C LEU A 208 -13.05 -10.94 -11.45
N SER A 209 -13.83 -11.79 -12.14
CA SER A 209 -13.40 -12.41 -13.39
C SER A 209 -13.05 -11.37 -14.46
N LYS A 210 -13.94 -10.40 -14.68
CA LYS A 210 -13.70 -9.30 -15.62
C LYS A 210 -12.49 -8.44 -15.23
N ARG A 211 -12.30 -8.13 -13.93
CA ARG A 211 -11.11 -7.40 -13.48
C ARG A 211 -9.83 -8.17 -13.76
N ASN A 212 -9.85 -9.49 -13.54
CA ASN A 212 -8.72 -10.33 -13.88
C ASN A 212 -8.47 -10.30 -15.38
N ASP A 213 -9.50 -10.42 -16.24
CA ASP A 213 -9.34 -10.31 -17.68
C ASP A 213 -8.69 -8.98 -18.11
N THR A 214 -9.17 -7.85 -17.57
CA THR A 214 -8.56 -6.52 -17.79
C THR A 214 -7.11 -6.46 -17.32
N ARG A 215 -6.79 -7.03 -16.15
CA ARG A 215 -5.40 -7.15 -15.67
C ARG A 215 -4.53 -7.93 -16.67
N LYS A 216 -5.00 -9.07 -17.17
CA LYS A 216 -4.24 -9.89 -18.14
C LYS A 216 -4.05 -9.12 -19.45
N GLU A 217 -5.06 -8.40 -19.91
CA GLU A 217 -5.00 -7.56 -21.11
C GLU A 217 -3.98 -6.43 -20.98
N ASN A 218 -4.02 -5.68 -19.87
CA ASN A 218 -3.08 -4.58 -19.61
C ASN A 218 -1.63 -5.07 -19.53
N VAL A 219 -1.37 -6.22 -18.92
CA VAL A 219 -0.03 -6.85 -18.91
C VAL A 219 0.39 -7.24 -20.33
N LYS A 220 -0.48 -7.91 -21.09
CA LYS A 220 -0.16 -8.34 -22.45
C LYS A 220 0.09 -7.17 -23.40
N MET A 221 -0.56 -6.03 -23.18
CA MET A 221 -0.33 -4.83 -23.98
C MET A 221 1.10 -4.30 -23.86
N LEU A 222 1.82 -4.56 -22.76
CA LEU A 222 3.22 -4.13 -22.62
C LEU A 222 4.12 -4.68 -23.74
N SER A 223 3.84 -5.89 -24.21
CA SER A 223 4.63 -6.56 -25.25
C SER A 223 4.11 -6.32 -26.68
N GLN A 224 3.10 -5.47 -26.88
CA GLN A 224 2.53 -5.21 -28.20
C GLN A 224 3.34 -4.13 -28.92
N GLN A 225 3.92 -4.48 -30.07
CA GLN A 225 4.70 -3.56 -30.91
C GLN A 225 3.85 -2.41 -31.46
N GLN A 226 2.60 -2.69 -31.83
CA GLN A 226 1.65 -1.70 -32.33
C GLN A 226 0.25 -1.97 -31.79
N VAL A 227 -0.37 -0.89 -31.29
CA VAL A 227 -1.74 -0.83 -30.81
C VAL A 227 -2.44 0.29 -31.56
N GLU A 228 -3.56 -0.02 -32.19
CA GLU A 228 -4.40 0.99 -32.84
C GLU A 228 -5.20 1.74 -31.77
N ILE A 229 -4.95 3.04 -31.64
CA ILE A 229 -5.72 3.92 -30.75
C ILE A 229 -6.63 4.81 -31.56
N LYS A 230 -7.90 4.78 -31.21
CA LYS A 230 -8.91 5.72 -31.70
C LYS A 230 -8.93 6.99 -30.88
N TYR A 231 -8.97 8.14 -31.55
CA TYR A 231 -9.08 9.45 -30.94
C TYR A 231 -9.99 10.35 -31.78
N GLN A 232 -10.54 11.39 -31.15
CA GLN A 232 -11.33 12.41 -31.82
C GLN A 232 -10.43 13.61 -32.11
N GLU A 233 -10.40 14.06 -33.37
CA GLU A 233 -9.73 15.29 -33.76
C GLU A 233 -10.68 16.07 -34.66
N GLN A 234 -11.04 17.30 -34.27
CA GLN A 234 -12.00 18.13 -34.99
C GLN A 234 -13.35 17.42 -35.25
N GLY A 235 -13.81 16.59 -34.30
CA GLY A 235 -15.07 15.86 -34.40
C GLY A 235 -15.06 14.67 -35.36
N GLN A 236 -13.89 14.26 -35.85
CA GLN A 236 -13.71 13.05 -36.67
C GLN A 236 -12.94 11.98 -35.88
N GLU A 237 -13.42 10.74 -35.95
CA GLU A 237 -12.70 9.58 -35.43
C GLU A 237 -11.48 9.31 -36.33
N LYS A 238 -10.28 9.42 -35.74
CA LYS A 238 -9.03 9.04 -36.35
C LYS A 238 -8.41 7.88 -35.57
N SER A 239 -7.52 7.13 -36.22
CA SER A 239 -6.68 6.15 -35.55
C SER A 239 -5.20 6.44 -35.73
N LYS A 240 -4.41 6.08 -34.72
CA LYS A 240 -2.94 6.09 -34.77
C LYS A 240 -2.42 4.79 -34.16
N ASN A 241 -1.33 4.27 -34.72
CA ASN A 241 -0.61 3.16 -34.11
C ASN A 241 0.38 3.72 -33.09
N VAL A 242 0.34 3.19 -31.87
CA VAL A 242 1.34 3.47 -30.83
C VAL A 242 1.88 2.17 -30.27
N VAL A 243 3.00 2.26 -29.56
CA VAL A 243 3.60 1.12 -28.86
C VAL A 243 2.78 0.80 -27.62
N GLY A 244 2.50 -0.48 -27.38
CA GLY A 244 1.66 -0.91 -26.27
C GLY A 244 2.23 -0.54 -24.90
N VAL A 245 3.55 -0.62 -24.70
CA VAL A 245 4.19 -0.18 -23.45
C VAL A 245 4.05 1.32 -23.19
N ILE A 246 4.16 2.15 -24.23
CA ILE A 246 3.98 3.61 -24.12
C ILE A 246 2.53 3.91 -23.81
N GLU A 247 1.59 3.24 -24.47
CA GLU A 247 0.17 3.41 -24.19
C GLU A 247 -0.20 2.98 -22.77
N GLN A 248 0.34 1.87 -22.29
CA GLN A 248 0.09 1.40 -20.92
C GLN A 248 0.71 2.33 -19.88
N SER A 249 1.89 2.90 -20.13
CA SER A 249 2.44 3.94 -19.25
C SER A 249 1.57 5.20 -19.23
N ASN A 250 1.09 5.66 -20.39
CA ASN A 250 0.15 6.80 -20.47
C ASN A 250 -1.17 6.51 -19.75
N ASN A 251 -1.74 5.31 -19.94
CA ASN A 251 -2.96 4.89 -19.27
C ASN A 251 -2.76 4.78 -17.76
N TRP A 252 -1.62 4.29 -17.31
CA TRP A 252 -1.24 4.25 -15.90
C TRP A 252 -1.13 5.66 -15.31
N GLN A 253 -0.50 6.60 -16.02
CA GLN A 253 -0.41 8.01 -15.60
C GLN A 253 -1.79 8.67 -15.51
N LEU A 254 -2.60 8.55 -16.56
CA LEU A 254 -3.97 9.07 -16.58
C LEU A 254 -4.83 8.41 -15.50
N CYS A 255 -4.65 7.12 -15.24
CA CYS A 255 -5.39 6.39 -14.22
C CYS A 255 -5.13 6.98 -12.83
N PHE A 256 -3.87 7.17 -12.44
CA PHE A 256 -3.57 7.62 -11.07
C PHE A 256 -3.91 9.09 -10.85
N VAL A 257 -3.67 9.95 -11.84
CA VAL A 257 -4.06 11.37 -11.78
C VAL A 257 -5.57 11.51 -11.65
N ASN A 258 -6.33 10.65 -12.34
CA ASN A 258 -7.78 10.74 -12.35
C ASN A 258 -8.50 9.94 -11.26
N ALA A 259 -7.78 9.10 -10.51
CA ALA A 259 -8.35 8.30 -9.42
C ALA A 259 -8.96 9.18 -8.32
N GLN A 260 -8.31 10.29 -7.96
CA GLN A 260 -8.84 11.22 -6.95
C GLN A 260 -10.21 11.80 -7.33
N TYR A 261 -10.45 12.14 -8.60
CA TYR A 261 -11.75 12.64 -9.07
C TYR A 261 -12.84 11.58 -8.95
N VAL A 262 -12.49 10.31 -9.23
CA VAL A 262 -13.40 9.18 -9.04
C VAL A 262 -13.73 8.99 -7.57
N CYS A 263 -12.74 9.05 -6.67
CA CYS A 263 -12.96 8.95 -5.23
C CYS A 263 -13.92 10.03 -4.71
N HIS A 264 -13.58 11.30 -4.97
CA HIS A 264 -14.25 12.41 -4.32
C HIS A 264 -15.53 12.86 -5.03
N GLY A 265 -15.75 12.42 -6.28
CA GLY A 265 -16.82 12.95 -7.13
C GLY A 265 -16.58 14.40 -7.56
N GLY A 266 -15.32 14.85 -7.57
CA GLY A 266 -14.93 16.20 -7.94
C GLY A 266 -15.08 16.46 -9.44
N LYS A 267 -15.13 17.75 -9.80
CA LYS A 267 -15.02 18.18 -11.20
C LYS A 267 -13.55 18.27 -11.57
N LYS A 268 -13.18 17.64 -12.67
CA LYS A 268 -11.90 17.90 -13.34
C LYS A 268 -12.09 19.07 -14.29
N THR A 269 -11.19 20.04 -14.24
CA THR A 269 -11.21 21.21 -15.15
C THR A 269 -10.02 21.12 -16.11
N TRP A 270 -10.21 21.45 -17.38
CA TRP A 270 -9.14 21.58 -18.37
C TRP A 270 -9.46 22.70 -19.36
N THR A 271 -8.45 23.12 -20.12
CA THR A 271 -8.63 24.08 -21.21
C THR A 271 -8.61 23.31 -22.53
N ASP A 272 -9.62 23.51 -23.37
CA ASP A 272 -9.69 22.89 -24.70
C ASP A 272 -8.73 23.58 -25.70
N ASP A 273 -8.59 23.00 -26.90
CA ASP A 273 -7.72 23.52 -27.96
C ASP A 273 -8.07 24.96 -28.39
N ASN A 274 -9.28 25.44 -28.07
CA ASN A 274 -9.74 26.79 -28.38
C ASN A 274 -9.54 27.76 -27.21
N GLY A 275 -8.92 27.33 -26.12
CA GLY A 275 -8.73 28.14 -24.93
C GLY A 275 -9.95 28.23 -24.02
N ASN A 276 -11.03 27.47 -24.29
CA ASN A 276 -12.19 27.49 -23.40
C ASN A 276 -11.99 26.53 -22.23
N LYS A 277 -12.42 26.96 -21.05
CA LYS A 277 -12.47 26.10 -19.87
C LYS A 277 -13.63 25.14 -19.97
N GLN A 278 -13.33 23.88 -19.73
CA GLN A 278 -14.29 22.79 -19.68
C GLN A 278 -14.16 22.10 -18.33
N SER A 279 -15.27 21.57 -17.80
CA SER A 279 -15.25 20.77 -16.59
C SER A 279 -16.19 19.57 -16.71
N THR A 280 -15.83 18.47 -16.07
CA THR A 280 -16.65 17.24 -16.04
C THR A 280 -16.44 16.49 -14.74
N THR A 281 -17.41 15.67 -14.35
CA THR A 281 -17.22 14.70 -13.27
C THR A 281 -16.89 13.32 -13.86
N ALA A 282 -16.21 12.48 -13.09
CA ALA A 282 -15.97 11.09 -13.49
C ALA A 282 -17.30 10.35 -13.76
N LYS A 283 -18.34 10.61 -12.95
CA LYS A 283 -19.68 10.01 -13.12
C LYS A 283 -20.28 10.35 -14.48
N ASP A 284 -20.19 11.63 -14.88
CA ASP A 284 -20.76 12.13 -16.13
C ASP A 284 -19.96 11.61 -17.33
N SER A 285 -18.62 11.71 -17.30
CA SER A 285 -17.76 11.22 -18.38
C SER A 285 -17.86 9.71 -18.58
N LEU A 286 -18.12 8.94 -17.52
CA LEU A 286 -18.35 7.50 -17.61
C LEU A 286 -19.79 7.14 -18.02
N GLY A 287 -20.70 8.11 -18.14
CA GLY A 287 -22.09 7.88 -18.51
C GLY A 287 -22.92 7.18 -17.43
N VAL A 288 -22.56 7.32 -16.15
CA VAL A 288 -23.21 6.65 -15.03
C VAL A 288 -24.53 7.35 -14.71
N GLN A 289 -25.65 6.71 -15.04
CA GLN A 289 -26.99 7.25 -14.80
C GLN A 289 -27.43 7.04 -13.36
N GLU A 290 -28.29 7.92 -12.83
CA GLU A 290 -28.83 7.78 -11.47
C GLU A 290 -29.90 6.69 -11.35
N SER A 291 -30.69 6.51 -12.41
CA SER A 291 -31.77 5.52 -12.44
C SER A 291 -31.71 4.68 -13.71
N CYS A 292 -31.76 3.35 -13.55
CA CYS A 292 -31.84 2.40 -14.65
C CYS A 292 -33.31 2.05 -14.95
N THR A 293 -34.06 3.02 -15.48
CA THR A 293 -35.51 2.94 -15.75
C THR A 293 -35.85 2.45 -17.16
N GLN A 294 -34.86 2.01 -17.94
CA GLN A 294 -35.07 1.53 -19.30
C GLN A 294 -36.01 0.31 -19.33
N THR A 295 -36.91 0.29 -20.31
CA THR A 295 -37.82 -0.84 -20.57
C THR A 295 -37.12 -2.04 -21.20
N ASP A 296 -36.02 -1.80 -21.92
CA ASP A 296 -35.16 -2.85 -22.47
C ASP A 296 -34.31 -3.49 -21.36
N THR A 297 -34.54 -4.79 -21.11
CA THR A 297 -33.87 -5.56 -20.06
C THR A 297 -32.34 -5.53 -20.19
N LYS A 298 -31.79 -5.63 -21.40
CA LYS A 298 -30.33 -5.65 -21.61
C LYS A 298 -29.73 -4.28 -21.31
N LYS A 299 -30.39 -3.20 -21.74
CA LYS A 299 -29.94 -1.84 -21.42
C LYS A 299 -30.04 -1.55 -19.93
N LYS A 300 -31.08 -2.04 -19.27
CA LYS A 300 -31.26 -1.93 -17.81
C LYS A 300 -30.17 -2.69 -17.05
N GLU A 301 -29.83 -3.91 -17.45
CA GLU A 301 -28.74 -4.70 -16.86
C GLU A 301 -27.38 -4.06 -17.08
N ALA A 302 -27.11 -3.53 -18.28
CA ALA A 302 -25.87 -2.80 -18.58
C ALA A 302 -25.74 -1.53 -17.72
N CYS A 303 -26.83 -0.78 -17.56
CA CYS A 303 -26.87 0.39 -16.67
C CYS A 303 -26.55 0.01 -15.22
N LYS A 304 -27.16 -1.06 -14.70
CA LYS A 304 -26.89 -1.53 -13.33
C LYS A 304 -25.44 -2.00 -13.16
N ALA A 305 -24.92 -2.75 -14.12
CA ALA A 305 -23.53 -3.19 -14.09
C ALA A 305 -22.56 -1.99 -14.06
N LEU A 306 -22.84 -0.95 -14.86
CA LEU A 306 -22.04 0.28 -14.85
C LEU A 306 -22.13 1.03 -13.51
N GLN A 307 -23.31 1.07 -12.88
CA GLN A 307 -23.47 1.63 -11.53
C GLN A 307 -22.66 0.86 -10.49
N ASP A 308 -22.68 -0.47 -10.53
CA ASP A 308 -21.94 -1.34 -9.62
C ASP A 308 -20.41 -1.20 -9.84
N ASP A 309 -19.98 -1.17 -11.11
CA ASP A 309 -18.59 -0.98 -11.51
C ASP A 309 -18.09 0.41 -11.05
N PHE A 310 -18.87 1.47 -11.25
CA PHE A 310 -18.51 2.80 -10.77
C PHE A 310 -18.43 2.88 -9.24
N LYS A 311 -19.38 2.25 -8.52
CA LYS A 311 -19.36 2.19 -7.05
C LYS A 311 -18.10 1.48 -6.55
N TYR A 312 -17.78 0.32 -7.14
CA TYR A 312 -16.58 -0.44 -6.83
C TYR A 312 -15.30 0.39 -7.10
N THR A 313 -15.24 1.04 -8.26
CA THR A 313 -14.14 1.92 -8.67
C THR A 313 -13.95 3.05 -7.67
N LYS A 314 -15.03 3.73 -7.27
CA LYS A 314 -15.01 4.82 -6.28
C LYS A 314 -14.41 4.37 -4.95
N THR A 315 -14.86 3.24 -4.41
CA THR A 315 -14.34 2.70 -3.16
C THR A 315 -12.83 2.41 -3.28
N ARG A 316 -12.39 1.71 -4.33
CA ARG A 316 -10.96 1.41 -4.56
C ARG A 316 -10.11 2.67 -4.77
N ALA A 317 -10.64 3.67 -5.47
CA ALA A 317 -9.98 4.94 -5.69
C ALA A 317 -9.79 5.74 -4.38
N CYS A 318 -10.76 5.66 -3.46
CA CYS A 318 -10.62 6.26 -2.13
C CYS A 318 -9.63 5.54 -1.24
N GLU A 319 -9.55 4.20 -1.32
CA GLU A 319 -8.50 3.43 -0.64
C GLU A 319 -7.11 3.83 -1.13
N LEU A 320 -6.92 3.96 -2.45
CA LEU A 320 -5.68 4.45 -3.05
C LEU A 320 -5.37 5.88 -2.57
N THR A 321 -6.34 6.79 -2.64
CA THR A 321 -6.17 8.18 -2.22
C THR A 321 -5.75 8.28 -0.74
N ASN A 322 -6.39 7.53 0.15
CA ASN A 322 -6.02 7.49 1.56
C ASN A 322 -4.63 6.87 1.78
N TYR A 323 -4.28 5.83 1.03
CA TYR A 323 -2.94 5.25 1.08
C TYR A 323 -1.87 6.28 0.71
N LEU A 324 -2.09 7.03 -0.38
CA LEU A 324 -1.18 8.08 -0.84
C LEU A 324 -1.02 9.21 0.19
N LYS A 325 -2.11 9.59 0.86
CA LYS A 325 -2.08 10.55 1.98
C LYS A 325 -1.25 10.05 3.15
N VAL A 326 -1.43 8.79 3.57
CA VAL A 326 -0.62 8.19 4.65
C VAL A 326 0.85 8.07 4.24
N ALA A 327 1.13 7.64 3.01
CA ALA A 327 2.49 7.55 2.48
C ALA A 327 3.17 8.93 2.47
N LYS A 328 2.45 9.98 2.06
CA LYS A 328 2.90 11.37 2.13
C LYS A 328 3.27 11.80 3.55
N GLN A 329 2.45 11.48 4.56
CA GLN A 329 2.78 11.79 5.95
C GLN A 329 4.03 11.05 6.45
N ASN A 330 4.25 9.82 5.98
CA ASN A 330 5.46 9.07 6.30
C ASN A 330 6.68 9.68 5.61
N LEU A 331 6.58 10.04 4.32
CA LEU A 331 7.64 10.73 3.58
C LEU A 331 8.03 12.06 4.25
N LYS A 332 7.05 12.85 4.70
CA LYS A 332 7.30 14.09 5.48
C LYS A 332 8.10 13.82 6.75
N ALA A 333 7.79 12.75 7.49
CA ALA A 333 8.54 12.37 8.68
C ALA A 333 9.98 11.94 8.34
N VAL A 334 10.14 11.17 7.26
CA VAL A 334 11.43 10.70 6.75
C VAL A 334 12.32 11.87 6.31
N GLU A 335 11.77 12.87 5.62
CA GLU A 335 12.48 14.09 5.22
C GLU A 335 12.97 14.89 6.44
N ILE A 336 12.18 14.97 7.51
CA ILE A 336 12.59 15.63 8.77
C ILE A 336 13.77 14.88 9.40
N ILE A 337 13.72 13.54 9.44
CA ILE A 337 14.80 12.70 9.95
C ILE A 337 16.07 12.89 9.11
N SER A 338 15.95 12.90 7.77
CA SER A 338 17.06 13.17 6.85
C SER A 338 17.71 14.53 7.11
N LYS A 339 16.92 15.58 7.33
CA LYS A 339 17.44 16.92 7.70
C LYS A 339 18.20 16.88 9.03
N GLY A 340 17.69 16.15 10.03
CA GLY A 340 18.36 15.96 11.32
C GLY A 340 19.73 15.29 11.18
N TYR A 341 19.85 14.23 10.37
CA TYR A 341 21.14 13.60 10.07
C TYR A 341 22.11 14.58 9.38
N ASN A 342 21.62 15.40 8.44
CA ASN A 342 22.43 16.41 7.76
C ASN A 342 22.91 17.54 8.69
N GLU A 343 22.13 17.88 9.72
CA GLU A 343 22.55 18.85 10.74
C GLU A 343 23.60 18.24 11.69
N LEU A 344 23.40 17.00 12.12
CA LEU A 344 24.36 16.27 12.95
C LEU A 344 25.71 16.10 12.24
N SER A 345 25.71 15.80 10.94
CA SER A 345 26.94 15.66 10.15
C SER A 345 27.72 16.99 10.05
N LYS A 346 27.03 18.12 9.88
CA LYS A 346 27.64 19.47 9.86
C LYS A 346 28.32 19.85 11.18
N THR A 347 27.86 19.30 12.31
CA THR A 347 28.43 19.57 13.63
C THR A 347 29.56 18.63 14.05
N GLY A 348 29.99 17.70 13.17
CA GLY A 348 31.09 16.77 13.43
C GLY A 348 30.75 15.61 14.38
N GLY A 349 29.46 15.36 14.63
CA GLY A 349 28.97 14.49 15.71
C GLY A 349 28.92 12.98 15.45
N MET A 350 29.50 12.45 14.37
CA MET A 350 29.53 11.00 14.14
C MET A 350 30.84 10.38 14.63
N GLN A 351 30.98 10.22 15.96
CA GLN A 351 31.90 9.22 16.50
C GLN A 351 31.15 7.89 16.64
N VAL A 352 31.56 6.90 15.84
CA VAL A 352 31.04 5.54 15.93
C VAL A 352 31.74 4.85 17.10
N VAL A 353 30.99 4.59 18.18
CA VAL A 353 31.48 3.84 19.35
C VAL A 353 30.77 2.49 19.33
N ALA A 354 31.52 1.40 19.11
CA ALA A 354 30.97 0.05 19.24
C ALA A 354 30.51 -0.18 20.69
N THR A 355 29.22 -0.47 20.88
CA THR A 355 28.65 -0.75 22.20
C THR A 355 29.17 -2.08 22.73
N GLY A 356 29.91 -2.08 23.84
CA GLY A 356 30.18 -3.28 24.65
C GLY A 356 31.62 -3.79 24.70
N GLU A 357 32.55 -3.28 23.86
CA GLU A 357 33.96 -3.69 23.90
C GLU A 357 34.87 -2.54 24.38
N LYS A 358 35.89 -2.87 25.20
CA LYS A 358 36.92 -1.90 25.63
C LYS A 358 37.77 -1.53 24.42
N LEU A 359 37.50 -0.37 23.83
CA LEU A 359 38.27 0.16 22.69
C LEU A 359 39.75 0.31 23.04
N ASN A 360 40.62 -0.39 22.30
CA ASN A 360 42.04 -0.09 22.22
C ASN A 360 42.22 1.07 21.22
N PRO A 361 42.73 2.25 21.61
CA PRO A 361 42.83 3.43 20.74
C PRO A 361 43.70 3.24 19.48
N ASN A 362 44.48 2.15 19.42
CA ASN A 362 45.42 1.85 18.33
C ASN A 362 44.91 0.83 17.32
N GLU A 363 43.69 0.30 17.47
CA GLU A 363 43.10 -0.66 16.54
C GLU A 363 41.84 -0.06 15.91
N ASN A 364 41.89 0.24 14.61
CA ASN A 364 40.68 0.57 13.84
C ASN A 364 39.83 -0.70 13.68
N LEU A 365 39.03 -1.01 14.69
CA LEU A 365 38.13 -2.17 14.73
C LEU A 365 36.90 -2.01 13.82
N ILE A 366 36.75 -0.87 13.12
CA ILE A 366 35.55 -0.50 12.37
C ILE A 366 35.92 -0.08 10.95
N LYS A 367 35.19 -0.62 9.96
CA LYS A 367 35.18 -0.11 8.59
C LYS A 367 33.75 0.25 8.18
N SER A 368 33.58 1.47 7.67
CA SER A 368 32.31 1.93 7.11
C SER A 368 32.02 1.20 5.80
N VAL A 369 30.81 0.66 5.66
CA VAL A 369 30.31 0.11 4.40
C VAL A 369 29.59 1.21 3.63
N SER A 370 29.96 1.38 2.36
CA SER A 370 29.17 2.19 1.43
C SER A 370 28.07 1.33 0.81
N ILE A 371 26.81 1.77 0.96
CA ILE A 371 25.64 1.12 0.37
C ILE A 371 24.88 2.01 -0.63
N GLY A 372 25.42 3.17 -0.99
CA GLY A 372 24.75 4.14 -1.88
C GLY A 372 24.31 3.52 -3.22
N ASP A 373 25.24 2.86 -3.92
CA ASP A 373 24.97 2.20 -5.19
C ASP A 373 24.11 0.93 -5.07
N LYS A 374 23.78 0.50 -3.84
CA LYS A 374 23.05 -0.73 -3.56
C LYS A 374 21.64 -0.48 -3.03
N VAL A 375 21.24 0.76 -2.77
CA VAL A 375 19.92 1.07 -2.20
C VAL A 375 18.82 0.52 -3.10
N ASP A 376 18.91 0.77 -4.42
CA ASP A 376 17.91 0.28 -5.37
C ASP A 376 17.90 -1.25 -5.48
N GLU A 377 19.05 -1.91 -5.34
CA GLU A 377 19.14 -3.37 -5.28
C GLU A 377 18.51 -3.96 -4.00
N ILE A 378 18.44 -3.19 -2.92
CA ILE A 378 17.80 -3.57 -1.65
C ILE A 378 16.29 -3.38 -1.74
N THR A 379 15.82 -2.28 -2.35
CA THR A 379 14.40 -1.87 -2.30
C THR A 379 13.56 -2.24 -3.51
N ALA A 380 14.18 -2.58 -4.64
CA ALA A 380 13.45 -3.02 -5.84
C ALA A 380 13.65 -4.51 -6.07
N VAL A 381 12.57 -5.16 -6.50
CA VAL A 381 12.47 -6.60 -6.73
C VAL A 381 11.87 -6.86 -8.11
N THR A 382 12.42 -7.82 -8.84
CA THR A 382 11.83 -8.27 -10.11
C THR A 382 10.71 -9.27 -9.88
N SER A 383 9.88 -9.49 -10.90
CA SER A 383 8.82 -10.50 -10.81
C SER A 383 9.37 -11.91 -10.55
N ASN A 384 10.55 -12.27 -11.09
CA ASN A 384 11.16 -13.57 -10.83
C ASN A 384 11.78 -13.67 -9.43
N GLU A 385 12.47 -12.62 -8.98
CA GLU A 385 13.02 -12.53 -7.62
C GLU A 385 11.91 -12.77 -6.58
N PHE A 386 10.77 -12.09 -6.76
CA PHE A 386 9.63 -12.21 -5.85
C PHE A 386 8.97 -13.59 -5.88
N ILE A 387 8.77 -14.18 -7.07
CA ILE A 387 7.98 -15.40 -7.20
C ILE A 387 8.81 -16.66 -6.92
N ASN A 388 9.96 -16.76 -7.59
CA ASN A 388 10.76 -17.99 -7.64
C ASN A 388 11.93 -17.95 -6.66
N GLU A 389 12.73 -16.88 -6.66
CA GLU A 389 13.92 -16.81 -5.79
C GLU A 389 13.53 -16.66 -4.31
N ALA A 390 12.50 -15.85 -4.04
CA ALA A 390 11.93 -15.72 -2.72
C ALA A 390 11.01 -16.88 -2.32
N LYS A 391 10.74 -17.84 -3.23
CA LYS A 391 9.87 -19.00 -2.98
C LYS A 391 8.45 -18.61 -2.54
N PHE A 392 7.96 -17.46 -2.99
CA PHE A 392 6.60 -17.00 -2.69
C PHE A 392 5.56 -17.97 -3.26
N SER A 393 5.77 -18.48 -4.48
CA SER A 393 4.88 -19.45 -5.12
C SER A 393 4.74 -20.74 -4.29
N GLU A 394 5.85 -21.29 -3.80
CA GLU A 394 5.87 -22.45 -2.90
C GLU A 394 5.05 -22.18 -1.62
N GLY A 395 5.26 -21.01 -1.01
CA GLY A 395 4.51 -20.62 0.19
C GLY A 395 3.00 -20.43 -0.07
N VAL A 396 2.62 -19.89 -1.23
CA VAL A 396 1.21 -19.78 -1.63
C VAL A 396 0.58 -21.17 -1.84
N ASN A 397 1.30 -22.10 -2.48
CA ASN A 397 0.82 -23.47 -2.65
C ASN A 397 0.61 -24.17 -1.29
N SER A 398 1.48 -23.90 -0.31
CA SER A 398 1.28 -24.37 1.07
C SER A 398 0.04 -23.75 1.72
N ASP A 399 -0.17 -22.43 1.55
CA ASP A 399 -1.35 -21.74 2.08
C ASP A 399 -2.66 -22.29 1.45
N ILE A 400 -2.63 -22.62 0.14
CA ILE A 400 -3.77 -23.23 -0.56
C ILE A 400 -4.04 -24.64 -0.03
N ALA A 401 -3.01 -25.48 0.08
CA ALA A 401 -3.15 -26.84 0.60
C ALA A 401 -3.69 -26.85 2.03
N GLU A 402 -3.29 -25.88 2.86
CA GLU A 402 -3.85 -25.70 4.20
C GLU A 402 -5.34 -25.30 4.15
N LEU A 403 -5.76 -24.41 3.24
CA LEU A 403 -7.18 -24.08 3.08
C LEU A 403 -8.00 -25.26 2.55
N GLU A 404 -7.44 -26.04 1.62
CA GLU A 404 -8.06 -27.25 1.06
C GLU A 404 -8.19 -28.39 2.09
N SER A 405 -7.44 -28.32 3.20
CA SER A 405 -7.71 -29.19 4.35
C SER A 405 -9.03 -28.86 5.05
N CYS A 406 -9.55 -27.63 4.87
CA CYS A 406 -10.84 -27.21 5.41
C CYS A 406 -11.99 -27.26 4.39
N ILE A 407 -11.74 -26.93 3.13
CA ILE A 407 -12.74 -27.02 2.05
C ILE A 407 -12.35 -28.11 1.06
N MET A 408 -13.26 -29.06 0.80
CA MET A 408 -13.05 -30.16 -0.13
C MET A 408 -13.71 -29.84 -1.46
N LYS A 409 -12.93 -29.90 -2.54
CA LYS A 409 -13.46 -29.82 -3.90
C LYS A 409 -13.82 -31.21 -4.39
N ASP A 410 -15.08 -31.41 -4.80
CA ASP A 410 -15.52 -32.63 -5.44
C ASP A 410 -14.84 -32.78 -6.81
N PRO A 411 -14.10 -33.88 -7.06
CA PRO A 411 -13.38 -34.07 -8.32
C PRO A 411 -14.29 -34.37 -9.52
N GLU A 412 -15.53 -34.83 -9.30
CA GLU A 412 -16.49 -35.14 -10.37
C GLU A 412 -17.35 -33.94 -10.73
N THR A 413 -17.84 -33.18 -9.73
CA THR A 413 -18.72 -32.04 -9.96
C THR A 413 -17.99 -30.70 -9.98
N GLY A 414 -16.83 -30.62 -9.34
CA GLY A 414 -16.08 -29.37 -9.14
C GLY A 414 -16.63 -28.49 -8.01
N ASP A 415 -17.67 -28.94 -7.30
CA ASP A 415 -18.30 -28.19 -6.21
C ASP A 415 -17.47 -28.23 -4.93
N TYR A 416 -17.53 -27.18 -4.12
CA TYR A 416 -16.87 -27.14 -2.82
C TYR A 416 -17.82 -27.56 -1.70
N SER A 417 -17.30 -28.35 -0.76
CA SER A 417 -17.98 -28.79 0.47
C SER A 417 -17.05 -28.59 1.66
N LEU A 418 -17.60 -28.54 2.88
CA LEU A 418 -16.77 -28.39 4.08
C LEU A 418 -16.22 -29.74 4.51
N ALA A 419 -14.96 -29.76 4.94
CA ALA A 419 -14.36 -30.91 5.61
C ALA A 419 -15.11 -31.24 6.91
N PRO A 420 -15.10 -32.51 7.37
CA PRO A 420 -15.77 -32.92 8.61
C PRO A 420 -15.39 -32.13 9.87
N ASP A 421 -14.20 -31.53 9.90
CA ASP A 421 -13.64 -30.73 11.01
C ASP A 421 -13.53 -29.22 10.69
N ALA A 422 -14.20 -28.76 9.62
CA ALA A 422 -14.15 -27.37 9.14
C ALA A 422 -14.49 -26.31 10.20
N ALA A 423 -15.31 -26.67 11.19
CA ALA A 423 -15.67 -25.77 12.28
C ALA A 423 -14.45 -25.25 13.05
N GLU A 424 -13.35 -26.01 13.10
CA GLU A 424 -12.10 -25.61 13.74
C GLU A 424 -11.04 -25.23 12.71
N SER A 425 -10.85 -26.04 11.65
CA SER A 425 -9.78 -25.81 10.67
C SER A 425 -9.97 -24.53 9.84
N CYS A 426 -11.21 -24.07 9.59
CA CYS A 426 -11.46 -22.83 8.85
C CYS A 426 -11.38 -21.54 9.69
N LYS A 427 -11.28 -21.62 11.03
CA LYS A 427 -11.21 -20.43 11.90
C LYS A 427 -10.00 -19.54 11.59
N LYS A 428 -8.96 -20.07 10.94
CA LYS A 428 -7.81 -19.29 10.45
C LYS A 428 -8.20 -18.28 9.36
N TYR A 429 -9.25 -18.56 8.59
CA TYR A 429 -9.61 -17.81 7.39
C TYR A 429 -10.79 -16.86 7.58
N LEU A 430 -11.71 -17.20 8.50
CA LEU A 430 -12.84 -16.36 8.88
C LEU A 430 -12.81 -16.07 10.38
N ASN A 431 -12.89 -14.78 10.74
CA ASN A 431 -13.03 -14.36 12.13
C ASN A 431 -14.41 -14.78 12.67
N THR A 432 -14.44 -15.62 13.69
CA THR A 432 -15.68 -16.09 14.33
C THR A 432 -16.13 -15.23 15.51
N ASN A 433 -15.31 -14.27 15.96
CA ASN A 433 -15.67 -13.32 17.02
C ASN A 433 -16.40 -12.12 16.39
N THR A 434 -17.71 -12.24 16.23
CA THR A 434 -18.54 -11.22 15.58
C THR A 434 -18.64 -9.94 16.40
N GLU A 435 -18.59 -10.04 17.74
CA GLU A 435 -18.58 -8.88 18.64
C GLU A 435 -17.30 -8.04 18.47
N GLU A 436 -16.14 -8.69 18.41
CA GLU A 436 -14.86 -8.00 18.16
C GLU A 436 -14.83 -7.36 16.77
N VAL A 437 -15.36 -8.06 15.75
CA VAL A 437 -15.50 -7.51 14.38
C VAL A 437 -16.34 -6.23 14.37
N GLU A 438 -17.48 -6.23 15.05
CA GLU A 438 -18.37 -5.07 15.12
C GLU A 438 -17.76 -3.92 15.94
N THR A 439 -17.05 -4.25 17.02
CA THR A 439 -16.29 -3.28 17.82
C THR A 439 -15.23 -2.59 16.96
N ILE A 440 -14.45 -3.37 16.20
CA ILE A 440 -13.43 -2.88 15.27
C ILE A 440 -14.03 -1.97 14.19
N LYS A 441 -15.11 -2.42 13.52
CA LYS A 441 -15.81 -1.60 12.51
C LYS A 441 -16.26 -0.27 13.10
N THR A 442 -16.81 -0.31 14.31
CA THR A 442 -17.38 0.87 14.97
C THR A 442 -16.29 1.85 15.40
N GLU A 443 -15.21 1.36 16.00
CA GLU A 443 -14.06 2.17 16.40
C GLU A 443 -13.39 2.82 15.18
N TYR A 444 -13.20 2.05 14.10
CA TYR A 444 -12.67 2.56 12.83
C TYR A 444 -13.56 3.67 12.24
N ALA A 445 -14.88 3.44 12.20
CA ALA A 445 -15.83 4.42 11.70
C ALA A 445 -15.86 5.69 12.56
N LEU A 446 -15.83 5.55 13.88
CA LEU A 446 -15.82 6.69 14.80
C LEU A 446 -14.55 7.53 14.64
N ARG A 447 -13.39 6.89 14.48
CA ARG A 447 -12.12 7.57 14.19
C ARG A 447 -12.19 8.36 12.88
N LEU A 448 -12.65 7.74 11.79
CA LEU A 448 -12.74 8.42 10.50
C LEU A 448 -13.74 9.58 10.51
N ARG A 449 -14.88 9.42 11.18
CA ARG A 449 -15.86 10.50 11.34
C ARG A 449 -15.34 11.62 12.25
N GLY A 450 -14.64 11.29 13.33
CA GLY A 450 -13.95 12.28 14.17
C GLY A 450 -12.89 13.07 13.41
N LEU A 451 -12.13 12.41 12.53
CA LEU A 451 -11.20 13.10 11.62
C LEU A 451 -11.93 14.01 10.61
N ALA A 452 -13.08 13.58 10.08
CA ALA A 452 -13.90 14.41 9.20
C ALA A 452 -14.44 15.66 9.89
N GLU A 453 -14.79 15.57 11.18
CA GLU A 453 -15.18 16.73 11.98
C GLU A 453 -14.03 17.73 12.14
N LYS A 454 -12.77 17.28 12.23
CA LYS A 454 -11.63 18.21 12.33
C LYS A 454 -11.52 19.13 11.11
N VAL A 455 -11.85 18.65 9.91
CA VAL A 455 -11.84 19.47 8.68
C VAL A 455 -12.88 20.59 8.72
N LYS A 456 -13.90 20.52 9.60
CA LYS A 456 -14.85 21.63 9.81
C LYS A 456 -14.26 22.81 10.58
N GLU A 457 -13.03 22.70 11.11
CA GLU A 457 -12.24 23.87 11.52
C GLU A 457 -11.96 24.81 10.32
N ILE A 458 -12.03 24.29 9.09
CA ILE A 458 -12.09 25.10 7.87
C ILE A 458 -13.51 25.64 7.75
N ASP A 459 -13.72 26.90 8.12
CA ASP A 459 -15.02 27.55 7.97
C ASP A 459 -15.33 27.83 6.48
N ALA A 460 -16.18 26.98 5.90
CA ALA A 460 -16.63 27.07 4.51
C ALA A 460 -17.36 28.38 4.18
N THR A 461 -17.88 29.08 5.19
CA THR A 461 -18.69 30.29 5.02
C THR A 461 -17.89 31.58 5.18
N SER A 462 -16.66 31.48 5.69
CA SER A 462 -15.76 32.61 5.92
C SER A 462 -14.75 32.77 4.79
N GLU A 463 -14.31 34.00 4.56
CA GLU A 463 -13.17 34.31 3.68
C GLU A 463 -11.81 34.03 4.38
N ASP A 464 -11.78 33.87 5.70
CA ASP A 464 -10.55 33.67 6.48
C ASP A 464 -9.75 32.43 6.06
N THR A 465 -8.53 32.63 5.56
CA THR A 465 -7.68 31.54 5.03
C THR A 465 -6.93 30.78 6.10
N LYS A 466 -6.90 31.23 7.37
CA LYS A 466 -6.07 30.60 8.41
C LYS A 466 -6.32 29.10 8.61
N GLY A 467 -7.59 28.70 8.64
CA GLY A 467 -7.96 27.28 8.75
C GLY A 467 -7.48 26.46 7.54
N LEU A 468 -7.61 27.03 6.34
CA LEU A 468 -7.16 26.44 5.08
C LEU A 468 -5.63 26.33 5.02
N GLU A 469 -4.90 27.40 5.37
CA GLU A 469 -3.44 27.40 5.43
C GLU A 469 -2.93 26.35 6.43
N GLY A 470 -3.53 26.29 7.62
CA GLY A 470 -3.19 25.29 8.63
C GLY A 470 -3.39 23.86 8.12
N PHE A 471 -4.49 23.61 7.41
CA PHE A 471 -4.76 22.34 6.76
C PHE A 471 -3.73 22.01 5.68
N LEU A 472 -3.44 22.92 4.74
CA LEU A 472 -2.47 22.69 3.65
C LEU A 472 -1.04 22.46 4.18
N LYS A 473 -0.63 23.15 5.27
CA LYS A 473 0.64 22.89 5.95
C LYS A 473 0.71 21.49 6.56
N ASP A 474 -0.39 21.01 7.14
CA ASP A 474 -0.48 19.63 7.65
C ASP A 474 -0.33 18.62 6.51
N GLN A 475 -0.94 18.92 5.35
CA GLN A 475 -0.84 18.17 4.10
C GLN A 475 0.56 18.24 3.45
N GLY A 476 1.49 19.03 3.99
CA GLY A 476 2.88 19.10 3.55
C GLY A 476 3.15 20.13 2.45
N TYR A 477 2.19 21.02 2.14
CA TYR A 477 2.43 22.14 1.23
C TYR A 477 3.40 23.14 1.89
N LYS A 478 4.35 23.65 1.10
CA LYS A 478 5.24 24.76 1.45
C LYS A 478 4.48 26.08 1.41
N ASP A 479 4.94 27.09 2.14
CA ASP A 479 4.27 28.41 2.20
C ASP A 479 4.07 29.03 0.81
N GLU A 480 5.02 28.84 -0.11
CA GLU A 480 4.94 29.30 -1.51
C GLU A 480 3.83 28.57 -2.29
N GLU A 481 3.71 27.25 -2.14
CA GLU A 481 2.69 26.43 -2.79
C GLU A 481 1.29 26.74 -2.22
N ILE A 482 1.20 27.02 -0.93
CA ILE A 482 -0.03 27.48 -0.27
C ILE A 482 -0.44 28.83 -0.85
N GLY A 483 0.50 29.77 -0.96
CA GLY A 483 0.27 31.06 -1.60
C GLY A 483 -0.28 30.88 -3.01
N GLN A 484 0.38 30.08 -3.84
CA GLN A 484 -0.06 29.77 -5.21
C GLN A 484 -1.45 29.12 -5.25
N THR A 485 -1.71 28.15 -4.36
CA THR A 485 -3.01 27.47 -4.28
C THR A 485 -4.12 28.45 -3.90
N ILE A 486 -3.89 29.34 -2.95
CA ILE A 486 -4.86 30.35 -2.52
C ILE A 486 -5.03 31.42 -3.60
N GLU A 487 -3.94 31.97 -4.15
CA GLU A 487 -3.96 33.03 -5.16
C GLU A 487 -4.62 32.60 -6.46
N ALA A 488 -4.40 31.37 -6.88
CA ALA A 488 -4.92 30.88 -8.15
C ALA A 488 -6.41 30.48 -8.05
N ASN A 489 -6.96 30.37 -6.83
CA ASN A 489 -8.40 30.13 -6.58
C ASN A 489 -9.13 31.44 -6.30
N THR A 490 -9.98 31.87 -7.23
CA THR A 490 -10.74 33.13 -7.11
C THR A 490 -11.93 33.05 -6.15
N ASP A 491 -12.41 31.85 -5.84
CA ASP A 491 -13.45 31.58 -4.83
C ASP A 491 -12.92 30.69 -3.72
N ILE A 492 -12.42 31.33 -2.66
CA ILE A 492 -11.87 30.65 -1.48
C ILE A 492 -12.94 29.84 -0.73
N LYS A 493 -14.21 30.25 -0.77
CA LYS A 493 -15.30 29.50 -0.14
C LYS A 493 -15.60 28.22 -0.91
N ALA A 494 -15.60 28.27 -2.24
CA ALA A 494 -15.74 27.09 -3.08
C ALA A 494 -14.58 26.10 -2.84
N LEU A 495 -13.33 26.57 -2.74
CA LEU A 495 -12.18 25.72 -2.42
C LEU A 495 -12.34 25.05 -1.04
N LYS A 496 -12.75 25.80 -0.02
CA LYS A 496 -13.00 25.24 1.33
C LYS A 496 -14.11 24.21 1.32
N ALA A 497 -15.25 24.51 0.68
CA ALA A 497 -16.36 23.58 0.54
C ALA A 497 -15.95 22.31 -0.23
N GLN A 498 -15.12 22.46 -1.27
CA GLN A 498 -14.57 21.35 -2.02
C GLN A 498 -13.67 20.47 -1.13
N ILE A 499 -12.76 21.06 -0.35
CA ILE A 499 -11.88 20.32 0.57
C ILE A 499 -12.70 19.54 1.60
N ILE A 500 -13.71 20.18 2.22
CA ILE A 500 -14.59 19.54 3.20
C ILE A 500 -15.34 18.38 2.57
N ALA A 501 -15.97 18.59 1.42
CA ALA A 501 -16.71 17.54 0.72
C ALA A 501 -15.80 16.37 0.28
N ARG A 502 -14.60 16.65 -0.26
CA ARG A 502 -13.61 15.63 -0.62
C ARG A 502 -13.27 14.76 0.59
N TYR A 503 -13.01 15.40 1.73
CA TYR A 503 -12.62 14.72 2.96
C TYR A 503 -13.76 13.88 3.53
N GLU A 504 -14.97 14.43 3.66
CA GLU A 504 -16.14 13.69 4.14
C GLU A 504 -16.49 12.50 3.24
N ASN A 505 -16.51 12.70 1.91
CA ASN A 505 -16.78 11.65 0.94
C ASN A 505 -15.75 10.52 1.02
N GLU A 506 -14.46 10.85 1.08
CA GLU A 506 -13.40 9.86 1.22
C GLU A 506 -13.58 9.04 2.49
N LYS A 507 -13.77 9.69 3.64
CA LYS A 507 -13.90 8.99 4.93
C LYS A 507 -15.12 8.07 4.95
N LEU A 508 -16.24 8.47 4.36
CA LEU A 508 -17.42 7.62 4.22
C LEU A 508 -17.17 6.39 3.33
N GLU A 509 -16.46 6.54 2.21
CA GLU A 509 -16.12 5.40 1.34
C GLU A 509 -15.12 4.44 2.03
N LEU A 510 -14.17 4.96 2.80
CA LEU A 510 -13.25 4.12 3.59
C LEU A 510 -13.98 3.30 4.66
N ILE A 511 -14.99 3.87 5.33
CA ILE A 511 -15.83 3.14 6.29
C ILE A 511 -16.54 1.99 5.58
N LYS A 512 -17.15 2.23 4.41
CA LYS A 512 -17.80 1.18 3.62
C LYS A 512 -16.80 0.10 3.19
N ALA A 513 -15.61 0.50 2.74
CA ALA A 513 -14.56 -0.41 2.31
C ALA A 513 -14.14 -1.33 3.46
N MET A 514 -13.90 -0.76 4.65
CA MET A 514 -13.52 -1.52 5.84
C MET A 514 -14.63 -2.46 6.29
N ASN A 515 -15.89 -2.01 6.33
CA ASN A 515 -17.02 -2.86 6.71
C ASN A 515 -17.15 -4.06 5.77
N ALA A 516 -17.10 -3.84 4.45
CA ALA A 516 -17.14 -4.91 3.45
C ALA A 516 -15.95 -5.88 3.58
N ARG A 517 -14.74 -5.35 3.81
CA ARG A 517 -13.55 -6.16 4.04
C ARG A 517 -13.69 -7.04 5.28
N MET A 518 -14.15 -6.47 6.40
CA MET A 518 -14.40 -7.21 7.63
C MET A 518 -15.45 -8.30 7.41
N GLU A 519 -16.56 -7.99 6.76
CA GLU A 519 -17.64 -8.95 6.48
C GLU A 519 -17.19 -10.11 5.61
N SER A 520 -16.39 -9.84 4.57
CA SER A 520 -15.85 -10.87 3.68
C SER A 520 -14.91 -11.85 4.38
N LYS A 521 -14.34 -11.47 5.53
CA LYS A 521 -13.38 -12.27 6.32
C LYS A 521 -13.90 -12.61 7.72
N SER A 522 -15.20 -12.49 7.96
CA SER A 522 -15.84 -12.86 9.23
C SER A 522 -16.90 -13.92 9.00
N SER A 523 -17.10 -14.80 9.96
CA SER A 523 -18.19 -15.76 9.95
C SER A 523 -19.54 -15.05 10.11
N SER A 524 -20.58 -15.67 9.58
CA SER A 524 -21.97 -15.28 9.82
C SER A 524 -22.51 -15.75 11.18
N LYS A 525 -21.76 -16.57 11.94
CA LYS A 525 -22.12 -17.07 13.26
C LYS A 525 -21.04 -16.80 14.30
N GLU A 526 -21.47 -16.51 15.52
CA GLU A 526 -20.57 -16.28 16.65
C GLU A 526 -19.88 -17.59 17.08
N GLY A 527 -18.56 -17.51 17.29
CA GLY A 527 -17.71 -18.59 17.81
C GLY A 527 -17.47 -19.80 16.88
N VAL A 528 -18.21 -19.92 15.78
CA VAL A 528 -18.17 -21.09 14.88
C VAL A 528 -18.33 -20.71 13.41
N ILE A 529 -17.75 -21.51 12.52
CA ILE A 529 -18.01 -21.43 11.08
C ILE A 529 -19.40 -21.99 10.79
N ASP A 530 -20.19 -21.29 9.97
CA ASP A 530 -21.50 -21.77 9.55
C ASP A 530 -21.37 -22.92 8.55
N THR A 531 -21.60 -24.16 9.02
CA THR A 531 -21.48 -25.37 8.21
C THR A 531 -22.77 -25.78 7.50
N THR A 532 -23.82 -24.95 7.56
CA THR A 532 -25.08 -25.25 6.88
C THR A 532 -24.92 -25.21 5.36
N VAL A 533 -25.67 -26.07 4.65
CA VAL A 533 -25.64 -26.11 3.17
C VAL A 533 -26.11 -24.75 2.63
N GLY A 534 -25.31 -24.15 1.75
CA GLY A 534 -25.56 -22.81 1.21
C GLY A 534 -25.26 -21.67 2.19
N SER A 535 -24.43 -21.91 3.21
CA SER A 535 -23.99 -20.84 4.12
C SER A 535 -23.18 -19.77 3.39
N LYS A 536 -23.30 -18.53 3.85
CA LYS A 536 -22.46 -17.42 3.36
C LYS A 536 -20.98 -17.62 3.69
N ASP A 537 -20.68 -18.44 4.69
CA ASP A 537 -19.30 -18.74 5.09
C ASP A 537 -18.61 -19.60 4.02
N MET A 538 -19.33 -20.55 3.42
CA MET A 538 -18.81 -21.30 2.27
C MET A 538 -18.46 -20.38 1.11
N ASP A 539 -19.37 -19.47 0.71
CA ASP A 539 -19.11 -18.53 -0.38
C ASP A 539 -17.85 -17.68 -0.11
N LYS A 540 -17.66 -17.22 1.13
CA LYS A 540 -16.47 -16.46 1.53
C LYS A 540 -15.20 -17.29 1.45
N LEU A 541 -15.23 -18.57 1.88
CA LEU A 541 -14.09 -19.48 1.80
C LEU A 541 -13.72 -19.81 0.36
N ILE A 542 -14.71 -19.99 -0.53
CA ILE A 542 -14.49 -20.18 -1.97
C ILE A 542 -13.82 -18.93 -2.57
N ILE A 543 -14.26 -17.73 -2.18
CA ILE A 543 -13.63 -16.48 -2.61
C ILE A 543 -12.18 -16.40 -2.10
N ILE A 544 -11.91 -16.76 -0.83
CA ILE A 544 -10.55 -16.81 -0.28
C ILE A 544 -9.69 -17.82 -1.06
N HIS A 545 -10.23 -18.98 -1.42
CA HIS A 545 -9.55 -19.98 -2.24
C HIS A 545 -9.18 -19.40 -3.61
N GLN A 546 -10.13 -18.78 -4.30
CA GLN A 546 -9.89 -18.13 -5.60
C GLN A 546 -8.83 -17.00 -5.51
N GLU A 547 -8.86 -16.20 -4.43
CA GLU A 547 -7.85 -15.17 -4.15
C GLU A 547 -6.47 -15.80 -3.95
N LEU A 548 -6.34 -16.88 -3.16
CA LEU A 548 -5.08 -17.56 -2.94
C LEU A 548 -4.55 -18.23 -4.22
N SER A 549 -5.41 -18.94 -4.97
CA SER A 549 -5.03 -19.61 -6.21
C SER A 549 -4.55 -18.66 -7.29
N SER A 550 -5.06 -17.42 -7.31
CA SER A 550 -4.62 -16.38 -8.26
C SER A 550 -3.49 -15.50 -7.72
N LYS A 551 -3.13 -15.63 -6.44
CA LYS A 551 -2.19 -14.74 -5.75
C LYS A 551 -0.83 -14.67 -6.44
N THR A 552 -0.23 -15.81 -6.77
CA THR A 552 1.07 -15.89 -7.43
C THR A 552 1.05 -15.19 -8.79
N GLU A 553 0.05 -15.46 -9.63
CA GLU A 553 -0.13 -14.80 -10.94
C GLU A 553 -0.29 -13.29 -10.78
N GLN A 554 -1.19 -12.87 -9.87
CA GLN A 554 -1.52 -11.45 -9.67
C GLN A 554 -0.33 -10.63 -9.16
N TYR A 555 0.50 -11.17 -8.25
CA TYR A 555 1.70 -10.48 -7.79
C TYR A 555 2.80 -10.44 -8.85
N ALA A 556 2.99 -11.52 -9.62
CA ALA A 556 3.92 -11.51 -10.75
C ALA A 556 3.56 -10.43 -11.78
N GLN A 557 2.27 -10.34 -12.13
CA GLN A 557 1.73 -9.33 -13.02
C GLN A 557 1.90 -7.92 -12.47
N LEU A 558 1.59 -7.71 -11.19
CA LEU A 558 1.71 -6.41 -10.55
C LEU A 558 3.15 -5.91 -10.57
N ILE A 559 4.11 -6.74 -10.16
CA ILE A 559 5.52 -6.35 -10.08
C ILE A 559 6.07 -6.07 -11.48
N HIS A 560 5.80 -6.96 -12.43
CA HIS A 560 6.21 -6.76 -13.81
C HIS A 560 5.63 -5.48 -14.41
N PHE A 561 4.31 -5.32 -14.31
CA PHE A 561 3.61 -4.14 -14.82
C PHE A 561 4.15 -2.87 -14.17
N ASN A 562 4.29 -2.84 -12.84
CA ASN A 562 4.84 -1.72 -12.10
C ASN A 562 6.27 -1.37 -12.56
N ASN A 563 7.17 -2.35 -12.61
CA ASN A 563 8.58 -2.13 -12.96
C ASN A 563 8.72 -1.58 -14.39
N VAL A 564 7.84 -2.02 -15.30
CA VAL A 564 7.81 -1.53 -16.68
C VAL A 564 7.20 -0.13 -16.78
N VAL A 565 5.93 0.06 -16.37
CA VAL A 565 5.21 1.31 -16.61
C VAL A 565 5.76 2.50 -15.82
N SER A 566 6.23 2.26 -14.59
CA SER A 566 6.84 3.30 -13.76
C SER A 566 8.24 3.70 -14.24
N GLY A 567 8.92 2.83 -14.99
CA GLY A 567 10.23 3.14 -15.58
C GLY A 567 10.18 4.25 -16.63
N PHE A 568 9.01 4.50 -17.21
CA PHE A 568 8.75 5.58 -18.16
C PHE A 568 8.34 6.90 -17.50
N LEU A 569 8.24 6.93 -16.16
CA LEU A 569 8.07 8.20 -15.46
C LEU A 569 9.31 9.05 -15.65
N GLU A 570 9.12 10.23 -16.21
CA GLU A 570 10.16 11.24 -16.33
C GLU A 570 10.23 12.05 -15.03
N VAL A 571 11.38 12.02 -14.36
CA VAL A 571 11.65 12.80 -13.15
C VAL A 571 12.56 13.97 -13.50
N LYS A 572 12.06 15.19 -13.33
CA LYS A 572 12.90 16.39 -13.45
C LYS A 572 13.72 16.58 -12.17
N PRO A 573 15.03 16.86 -12.25
CA PRO A 573 15.83 17.23 -11.09
C PRO A 573 15.25 18.46 -10.38
N ASP A 574 15.20 18.41 -9.05
CA ASP A 574 14.68 19.50 -8.23
C ASP A 574 15.34 20.85 -8.54
N GLY A 575 14.51 21.87 -8.74
CA GLY A 575 14.94 23.26 -8.89
C GLY A 575 15.30 23.71 -10.30
N ASN A 576 15.14 22.86 -11.33
CA ASN A 576 15.40 23.26 -12.70
C ASN A 576 14.34 22.74 -13.69
N ASN A 577 13.28 23.53 -13.91
CA ASN A 577 12.18 23.20 -14.82
C ASN A 577 12.62 22.99 -16.28
N ASP A 578 13.81 23.50 -16.63
CA ASP A 578 14.44 23.43 -17.94
C ASP A 578 15.40 22.23 -18.10
N ALA A 579 15.65 21.45 -17.04
CA ALA A 579 16.45 20.24 -17.15
C ALA A 579 15.66 19.14 -17.87
N GLU A 580 16.31 18.44 -18.81
CA GLU A 580 15.78 17.19 -19.37
C GLU A 580 15.50 16.22 -18.23
N GLY A 581 14.26 15.74 -18.12
CA GLY A 581 13.94 14.77 -17.11
C GLY A 581 14.61 13.43 -17.38
N VAL A 582 14.74 12.66 -16.30
CA VAL A 582 15.42 11.37 -16.28
C VAL A 582 14.37 10.30 -16.07
N MET A 583 14.35 9.30 -16.96
CA MET A 583 13.50 8.12 -16.82
C MET A 583 14.19 7.06 -15.96
N ASN A 584 13.42 6.32 -15.16
CA ASN A 584 13.94 5.20 -14.38
C ASN A 584 14.05 3.92 -15.24
N THR A 585 14.88 3.98 -16.29
CA THR A 585 15.08 2.85 -17.20
C THR A 585 15.74 1.64 -16.52
N ALA A 586 16.41 1.85 -15.37
CA ALA A 586 17.03 0.78 -14.59
C ALA A 586 16.02 -0.25 -14.09
N SER A 587 14.82 0.17 -13.69
CA SER A 587 13.74 -0.74 -13.28
C SER A 587 13.32 -1.67 -14.43
N ILE A 588 13.17 -1.11 -15.64
CA ILE A 588 12.82 -1.84 -16.86
C ILE A 588 13.93 -2.85 -17.19
N GLN A 589 15.19 -2.43 -17.15
CA GLN A 589 16.34 -3.30 -17.43
C GLN A 589 16.42 -4.49 -16.49
N ARG A 590 16.24 -4.26 -15.18
CA ARG A 590 16.24 -5.32 -14.18
C ARG A 590 15.09 -6.30 -14.41
N GLU A 591 13.89 -5.78 -14.66
CA GLU A 591 12.72 -6.61 -14.94
C GLU A 591 12.91 -7.45 -16.20
N ILE A 592 13.41 -6.89 -17.30
CA ILE A 592 13.72 -7.64 -18.53
C ILE A 592 14.77 -8.72 -18.26
N ALA A 593 15.84 -8.39 -17.54
CA ALA A 593 16.92 -9.31 -17.25
C ALA A 593 16.49 -10.50 -16.36
N ASN A 594 15.49 -10.30 -15.48
CA ASN A 594 15.05 -11.31 -14.54
C ASN A 594 13.52 -11.35 -14.38
N SER A 595 12.80 -11.47 -15.49
CA SER A 595 11.33 -11.54 -15.48
C SER A 595 10.82 -12.95 -15.22
N ALA A 596 9.76 -13.07 -14.41
CA ALA A 596 9.00 -14.31 -14.26
C ALA A 596 8.34 -14.77 -15.57
N PHE A 597 8.18 -13.85 -16.54
CA PHE A 597 7.55 -14.12 -17.84
C PHE A 597 8.57 -14.43 -18.96
N SER A 598 9.84 -14.63 -18.62
CA SER A 598 10.83 -15.12 -19.58
C SER A 598 10.63 -16.63 -19.82
N GLU A 599 10.89 -17.09 -21.05
CA GLU A 599 10.72 -18.50 -21.45
C GLU A 599 11.42 -19.46 -20.47
N LYS A 600 12.69 -19.16 -20.13
CA LYS A 600 13.49 -19.93 -19.17
C LYS A 600 12.81 -20.00 -17.79
N ASN A 601 12.32 -18.88 -17.27
CA ASN A 601 11.76 -18.84 -15.92
C ASN A 601 10.36 -19.48 -15.87
N ILE A 602 9.59 -19.40 -16.97
CA ILE A 602 8.32 -20.11 -17.14
C ILE A 602 8.55 -21.62 -17.14
N GLU A 603 9.53 -22.11 -17.89
CA GLU A 603 9.87 -23.55 -17.94
C GLU A 603 10.37 -24.09 -16.60
N SER A 604 11.09 -23.26 -15.84
CA SER A 604 11.58 -23.64 -14.51
C SER A 604 10.57 -23.44 -13.39
N SER A 605 9.46 -22.74 -13.66
CA SER A 605 8.48 -22.43 -12.63
C SER A 605 7.58 -23.62 -12.38
N GLU A 606 7.37 -23.97 -11.10
CA GLU A 606 6.34 -24.93 -10.68
C GLU A 606 4.91 -24.35 -10.83
N SER A 607 4.77 -23.11 -11.31
CA SER A 607 3.50 -22.40 -11.40
C SER A 607 2.90 -22.40 -12.82
N ASP A 608 1.76 -23.06 -13.02
CA ASP A 608 1.08 -23.18 -14.31
C ASP A 608 0.56 -21.84 -14.92
N PHE A 609 0.53 -20.75 -14.15
CA PHE A 609 -0.10 -19.49 -14.59
C PHE A 609 0.63 -18.80 -15.76
N ALA A 610 1.92 -19.10 -15.98
CA ALA A 610 2.78 -18.29 -16.81
C ALA A 610 2.72 -18.64 -18.32
N GLN A 611 2.07 -19.75 -18.69
CA GLN A 611 1.90 -20.18 -20.09
C GLN A 611 1.18 -19.14 -20.97
N GLY A 612 0.25 -18.37 -20.39
CA GLY A 612 -0.45 -17.29 -21.08
C GLY A 612 0.39 -16.04 -21.37
N TYR A 613 1.63 -15.99 -20.87
CA TYR A 613 2.56 -14.86 -20.93
C TYR A 613 3.89 -15.23 -21.59
N ILE A 614 3.97 -16.39 -22.26
CA ILE A 614 5.16 -16.78 -23.01
C ILE A 614 5.56 -15.67 -23.99
N ASN A 615 6.85 -15.36 -24.01
CA ASN A 615 7.47 -14.32 -24.83
C ASN A 615 7.07 -12.87 -24.50
N GLN A 616 6.43 -12.59 -23.36
CA GLN A 616 6.16 -11.22 -22.93
C GLN A 616 7.45 -10.38 -22.84
N GLU A 617 8.51 -10.93 -22.25
CA GLU A 617 9.81 -10.25 -22.15
C GLU A 617 10.41 -9.96 -23.54
N LYS A 618 10.49 -10.96 -24.42
CA LYS A 618 10.98 -10.77 -25.80
C LYS A 618 10.17 -9.73 -26.58
N GLY A 619 8.84 -9.77 -26.44
CA GLY A 619 7.95 -8.81 -27.10
C GLY A 619 8.11 -7.40 -26.56
N LEU A 620 8.31 -7.24 -25.25
CA LEU A 620 8.65 -5.96 -24.63
C LEU A 620 10.00 -5.44 -25.16
N THR A 621 11.05 -6.26 -25.15
CA THR A 621 12.37 -5.88 -25.69
C THR A 621 12.27 -5.43 -27.15
N ALA A 622 11.56 -6.17 -28.00
CA ALA A 622 11.34 -5.79 -29.39
C ALA A 622 10.55 -4.48 -29.52
N ALA A 623 9.53 -4.26 -28.70
CA ALA A 623 8.75 -3.03 -28.69
C ALA A 623 9.59 -1.80 -28.28
N LEU A 624 10.56 -1.97 -27.37
CA LEU A 624 11.49 -0.92 -26.96
C LEU A 624 12.51 -0.61 -28.07
N GLU A 625 13.10 -1.65 -28.67
CA GLU A 625 14.09 -1.54 -29.75
C GLU A 625 13.52 -0.85 -31.00
N GLU A 626 12.33 -1.27 -31.46
CA GLU A 626 11.67 -0.70 -32.63
C GLU A 626 11.37 0.80 -32.48
N ASN A 627 11.31 1.30 -31.25
CA ASN A 627 10.95 2.68 -30.94
C ASN A 627 12.13 3.50 -30.42
N ASN A 628 13.36 2.99 -30.55
CA ASN A 628 14.60 3.66 -30.17
C ASN A 628 14.62 4.13 -28.71
N ILE A 629 13.99 3.37 -27.81
CA ILE A 629 14.04 3.65 -26.37
C ILE A 629 15.35 3.08 -25.82
N ASP A 630 16.35 3.95 -25.62
CA ASP A 630 17.63 3.55 -25.05
C ASP A 630 17.52 3.41 -23.52
N LEU A 631 17.53 2.16 -23.06
CA LEU A 631 17.53 1.86 -21.63
C LEU A 631 18.89 2.17 -20.96
N ASN A 632 19.98 2.29 -21.72
CA ASN A 632 21.35 2.46 -21.22
C ASN A 632 21.74 3.91 -20.93
N GLN A 633 20.79 4.82 -20.75
CA GLN A 633 21.07 6.21 -20.36
C GLN A 633 21.79 6.27 -18.99
N LYS A 634 23.10 6.09 -19.01
CA LYS A 634 24.01 6.39 -17.91
C LYS A 634 24.23 7.91 -17.90
N LYS A 635 23.25 8.69 -17.42
CA LYS A 635 23.56 10.04 -16.94
C LYS A 635 24.38 9.91 -15.65
N ASP A 636 25.43 10.72 -15.53
CA ASP A 636 26.57 10.54 -14.61
C ASP A 636 26.23 9.93 -13.24
N LYS A 637 26.87 8.80 -12.93
CA LYS A 637 26.79 8.02 -11.67
C LYS A 637 27.09 8.82 -10.38
N SER A 638 27.36 10.11 -10.47
CA SER A 638 27.71 10.93 -9.31
C SER A 638 26.51 11.57 -8.60
N GLN A 639 25.28 11.47 -9.14
CA GLN A 639 24.10 12.12 -8.53
C GLN A 639 22.78 11.34 -8.59
N SER A 640 22.70 10.12 -9.13
CA SER A 640 21.45 9.35 -9.06
C SER A 640 21.36 8.58 -7.74
N GLU A 641 21.14 9.28 -6.62
CA GLU A 641 20.31 8.68 -5.58
C GLU A 641 18.97 8.35 -6.26
N GLY A 642 18.53 7.08 -6.21
CA GLY A 642 17.34 6.60 -6.93
C GLY A 642 16.20 7.62 -6.82
N ALA A 643 15.59 7.98 -7.94
CA ALA A 643 14.61 9.06 -7.98
C ALA A 643 13.47 8.80 -6.99
N THR A 644 13.50 9.50 -5.84
CA THR A 644 12.47 9.35 -4.80
C THR A 644 11.29 10.25 -5.10
N LEU A 645 10.07 9.78 -4.81
CA LEU A 645 8.88 10.61 -4.91
C LEU A 645 8.81 11.54 -3.70
N GLY A 646 8.92 12.85 -3.93
CA GLY A 646 8.78 13.88 -2.89
C GLY A 646 7.33 14.16 -2.50
N VAL A 647 7.14 14.76 -1.31
CA VAL A 647 5.82 15.21 -0.82
C VAL A 647 5.18 16.24 -1.77
N ASP A 648 6.00 17.09 -2.38
CA ASP A 648 5.61 18.08 -3.37
C ASP A 648 4.98 17.44 -4.61
N LYS A 649 5.63 16.42 -5.20
CA LYS A 649 5.10 15.67 -6.35
C LYS A 649 3.74 15.04 -6.05
N ILE A 650 3.57 14.46 -4.87
CA ILE A 650 2.27 13.92 -4.44
C ILE A 650 1.22 15.05 -4.39
N ASN A 651 1.57 16.21 -3.85
CA ASN A 651 0.65 17.34 -3.73
C ASN A 651 0.32 18.00 -5.08
N THR A 652 1.27 18.11 -6.00
CA THR A 652 1.09 18.87 -7.25
C THR A 652 0.61 18.00 -8.41
N GLU A 653 0.98 16.72 -8.45
CA GLU A 653 0.73 15.84 -9.61
C GLU A 653 -0.30 14.74 -9.31
N ILE A 654 -0.53 14.38 -8.03
CA ILE A 654 -1.37 13.21 -7.68
C ILE A 654 -2.62 13.61 -6.89
N LEU A 655 -2.46 14.42 -5.84
CA LEU A 655 -3.52 14.82 -4.90
C LEU A 655 -3.69 16.35 -4.87
N ASN A 656 -3.65 16.96 -6.05
CA ASN A 656 -3.82 18.40 -6.20
C ASN A 656 -5.29 18.83 -6.01
N TYR A 657 -5.46 20.07 -5.59
CA TYR A 657 -6.76 20.74 -5.60
C TYR A 657 -6.94 21.44 -6.94
N ASP A 658 -8.11 21.27 -7.56
CA ASP A 658 -8.38 22.01 -8.79
C ASP A 658 -8.43 23.48 -8.47
N VAL A 659 -7.72 24.24 -9.31
CA VAL A 659 -7.59 25.67 -9.12
C VAL A 659 -8.54 26.37 -10.09
N ASP A 660 -9.71 26.76 -9.58
CA ASP A 660 -10.68 27.52 -10.36
C ASP A 660 -10.21 28.99 -10.45
N SER A 661 -9.57 29.34 -11.57
CA SER A 661 -9.34 30.74 -11.96
C SER A 661 -10.48 31.21 -12.88
N ASN A 662 -11.56 31.73 -12.31
CA ASN A 662 -12.77 32.27 -12.97
C ASN A 662 -13.91 31.27 -13.22
N GLU A 663 -15.02 31.47 -12.49
CA GLU A 663 -16.33 31.75 -13.12
C GLU A 663 -16.48 33.26 -13.32
#